data_AF-A0A972X784-F1
#
_entry.id   AF-A0A972X784-F1
#
_cell.length_a   1.000
_cell.length_b   1.000
_cell.length_c   1.000
_cell.angle_alpha   90.00
_cell.angle_beta   90.00
_cell.angle_gamma   90.00
#
_symmetry.space_group_name_H-M   'P 1'
#
loop_
_entity.id
_entity.type
_entity.pdbx_description
1 polymer ?
#
loop_
_entity_poly.entity_id
_entity_poly.type
_entity_poly.pdbx_seq_one_letter_code
_entity_poly.pdbx_strand_id
1 'polypeptide(L)'
;MTQPTSPRREAGPRKNNTPAFVIAIIGAAASACLLGWALLASRPAAKQRVDRGDGIQGSSGIQGNSSSISEAAMEAANRGVGLMEQFNFEAAAQEFAQARAAAPGWIPARINRAIALLNTATDPNLDAARDELAAVLRDTPQEPHAHFCQGIIALHRNELDVARPHFDAVTKIDPDDASGWYHLGMTLPPGSDEATQCFEEARRLNPNLAAAMHGLAMNLRRSDPARSQQLLADQQALLDVEWDEPLRIRYAEMGKYGEVIAVDNGPKAAWPAAGAGLPKPTVPKFGPATAIGTPRRAVAEPATAGDTEIARLEATFGATVVPVDVDGDDRVDLLLLAGGRPMLYLNRGLNREGDSDAPPLTPRFEEATATAGLPASVDGSVAAAVGDFDNDGRPDLAIASVRADRALTLLRNLEGGRFADVTKPAGLAGVVGPAAGMAWIDLDQDGDLDLVVARRAAAGGTAVLLNIGAAPLAEAGKPPPALEPAFRTQQIDGLSGVAADTIAVSDLDNDRDCDLVLLSGAEPHIAWNDRLLRFHSGTFRDRLPPDTAIPPATSGLVLDADRDGWFDLFMLVAAEPPRVLSLRPAAAEPAAAAAPPLVQAAAVDIDLDGAADIVGLSQAGAAVLLINRGGRFEAVGDAFASGSASAEAVVNSGNSSDLLAAVPADIDGDGQSDLVTLSRSRGLEWRRNLGNGNRALRLVVSGRRERSASLRTNADGVGARVAALAGPVVASMENTTLSASLGQPRQPVVLGLGPATRADVVRIRWPDGVPQAELDVAAGKLVRIEETSRKTTSCPVLFAWDGQGYAFVTDLLGAGVTGEMLPDGTARVPRPHESVLVRPALVPFTGPDGSQQVRLKIAEPFDEVLYLDATALYLIDHPAAWDAVPDERFPGSDPQPTGDTLLLGEPVFARRATDHAGRDITATVAAADGRYAAEFEARSWLGYAEEHCVDLDFGDTLAGFGPDDRIVLELHGWTDYPYPESMWAASQAGVQLLPPTLDRLRDDGSATTLLEIGFPAGLPRVITREITGLVPGDRCRLRIRTSMQIGWDRLAVRPLIASLPRGSGATTAAAESTASGATSGGAQCVRTRLPLVRATLAYRGLARELVAGPSGPIRYDDASRDRVPVTRWQGDFTSAGDIRSRVATDDTSLAICGPGAEVECVFDAAPMPTLPPGWRRSFVLEAAGYTRDTSPLTAGAGSVLPLPE
;
A
#
# COMPACT_ATOMS: atom_id res chain seq x y z
N MET A 1 37.63 -43.13 -6.71
CA MET A 1 38.10 -43.62 -8.03
C MET A 1 36.91 -44.21 -8.78
N THR A 2 36.86 -44.03 -10.11
CA THR A 2 36.16 -44.88 -11.11
C THR A 2 34.75 -45.45 -10.80
N GLN A 3 33.76 -45.04 -11.62
CA GLN A 3 32.55 -45.86 -11.89
C GLN A 3 32.93 -47.21 -12.53
N PRO A 4 32.02 -48.22 -12.61
CA PRO A 4 31.27 -48.35 -13.88
C PRO A 4 29.85 -48.99 -13.80
N THR A 5 28.99 -48.58 -14.76
CA THR A 5 27.94 -49.33 -15.50
C THR A 5 27.00 -50.38 -14.85
N SER A 6 25.70 -50.21 -15.14
CA SER A 6 24.56 -51.15 -14.95
C SER A 6 24.68 -52.50 -15.70
N PRO A 7 23.92 -53.60 -15.36
CA PRO A 7 22.53 -53.75 -15.87
C PRO A 7 21.51 -54.68 -15.12
N ARG A 8 20.20 -54.42 -15.37
CA ARG A 8 19.04 -55.34 -15.60
C ARG A 8 18.71 -56.58 -14.71
N ARG A 9 17.46 -56.55 -14.18
CA ARG A 9 16.39 -57.61 -14.17
C ARG A 9 16.66 -58.94 -13.39
N GLU A 10 15.72 -59.86 -13.13
CA GLU A 10 14.30 -60.08 -13.57
C GLU A 10 13.49 -60.93 -12.56
N ALA A 11 12.19 -60.63 -12.34
CA ALA A 11 11.10 -61.59 -11.96
C ALA A 11 9.78 -60.84 -11.60
N GLY A 12 8.61 -61.48 -11.83
CA GLY A 12 7.26 -60.96 -11.47
C GLY A 12 6.55 -61.88 -10.44
N PRO A 13 5.21 -62.12 -10.47
CA PRO A 13 4.29 -61.87 -11.61
C PRO A 13 2.80 -61.49 -11.31
N ARG A 14 2.03 -61.25 -12.39
CA ARG A 14 0.54 -61.30 -12.55
C ARG A 14 -0.27 -60.13 -11.92
N LYS A 15 -1.07 -59.37 -12.70
CA LYS A 15 -2.23 -59.66 -13.60
C LYS A 15 -3.56 -59.81 -12.82
N ASN A 16 -4.72 -59.29 -13.27
CA ASN A 16 -5.07 -58.36 -14.37
C ASN A 16 -6.54 -57.92 -14.18
N ASN A 17 -6.94 -56.75 -14.71
CA ASN A 17 -7.99 -56.68 -15.75
C ASN A 17 -8.19 -55.28 -16.35
N THR A 18 -8.65 -55.28 -17.59
CA THR A 18 -9.11 -54.13 -18.40
C THR A 18 -10.41 -54.61 -19.10
N PRO A 19 -11.23 -53.73 -19.69
CA PRO A 19 -11.07 -53.50 -21.13
C PRO A 19 -11.38 -52.07 -21.60
N ALA A 20 -10.97 -51.76 -22.84
CA ALA A 20 -11.39 -50.59 -23.59
C ALA A 20 -12.12 -51.03 -24.87
N PHE A 21 -12.90 -50.14 -25.50
CA PHE A 21 -13.32 -50.28 -26.91
C PHE A 21 -13.54 -48.90 -27.57
N VAL A 22 -13.73 -48.87 -28.90
CA VAL A 22 -13.41 -47.72 -29.80
C VAL A 22 -14.48 -47.49 -30.88
N ILE A 23 -14.70 -46.21 -31.25
CA ILE A 23 -15.18 -45.63 -32.54
C ILE A 23 -15.12 -44.08 -32.36
N ALA A 24 -14.52 -43.18 -33.16
CA ALA A 24 -14.07 -43.07 -34.57
C ALA A 24 -15.17 -42.59 -35.57
N ILE A 25 -14.91 -41.84 -36.66
CA ILE A 25 -13.68 -41.46 -37.41
C ILE A 25 -13.85 -40.00 -37.97
N ILE A 26 -12.80 -39.40 -38.58
CA ILE A 26 -12.74 -38.19 -39.45
C ILE A 26 -12.45 -36.85 -38.71
N GLY A 27 -11.59 -35.93 -39.21
CA GLY A 27 -10.51 -36.16 -40.21
C GLY A 27 -10.01 -34.96 -41.05
N ALA A 28 -8.67 -34.81 -41.08
CA ALA A 28 -7.83 -34.14 -42.11
C ALA A 28 -8.01 -32.60 -42.33
N ALA A 29 -7.02 -31.82 -42.81
CA ALA A 29 -5.64 -32.09 -43.26
C ALA A 29 -4.69 -30.92 -42.87
N ALA A 30 -3.39 -31.00 -43.20
CA ALA A 30 -2.40 -29.98 -42.87
C ALA A 30 -1.54 -29.52 -44.08
N SER A 31 -0.90 -28.36 -43.90
CA SER A 31 0.32 -27.86 -44.59
C SER A 31 0.22 -27.15 -45.95
N ALA A 32 1.23 -26.27 -46.18
CA ALA A 32 1.58 -25.44 -47.35
C ALA A 32 0.99 -24.01 -47.40
N CYS A 33 1.75 -22.94 -47.72
CA CYS A 33 3.21 -22.81 -47.92
C CYS A 33 3.68 -21.34 -47.79
N LEU A 34 5.01 -21.12 -47.74
CA LEU A 34 5.66 -19.79 -47.72
C LEU A 34 5.96 -19.23 -49.13
N LEU A 35 6.24 -17.91 -49.17
CA LEU A 35 6.88 -17.10 -50.24
C LEU A 35 6.07 -16.77 -51.52
N GLY A 36 6.02 -15.46 -51.87
CA GLY A 36 5.50 -14.95 -53.15
C GLY A 36 5.47 -13.41 -53.23
N TRP A 37 6.51 -12.80 -53.82
CA TRP A 37 6.78 -11.35 -53.82
C TRP A 37 5.78 -10.42 -54.55
N ALA A 38 5.82 -9.15 -54.15
CA ALA A 38 5.11 -7.98 -54.71
C ALA A 38 5.49 -7.56 -56.15
N LEU A 39 4.61 -6.78 -56.82
CA LEU A 39 4.94 -5.43 -57.38
C LEU A 39 3.76 -4.72 -58.10
N LEU A 40 3.95 -3.41 -58.34
CA LEU A 40 3.11 -2.41 -59.05
C LEU A 40 1.97 -1.79 -58.20
N ALA A 41 2.06 -0.56 -57.66
CA ALA A 41 2.35 0.77 -58.26
C ALA A 41 1.24 1.25 -59.23
N SER A 42 0.73 2.50 -59.20
CA SER A 42 1.07 3.72 -58.44
C SER A 42 -0.01 4.81 -58.64
N ARG A 43 -0.07 5.85 -57.78
CA ARG A 43 -0.26 7.29 -58.16
C ARG A 43 -0.21 8.23 -56.93
N PRO A 44 -0.03 9.56 -57.09
CA PRO A 44 0.77 10.35 -56.14
C PRO A 44 0.00 11.37 -55.29
N ALA A 45 0.75 12.01 -54.38
CA ALA A 45 0.32 13.12 -53.54
C ALA A 45 -0.29 14.31 -54.31
N ALA A 46 -1.35 14.89 -53.75
CA ALA A 46 -1.93 16.16 -54.17
C ALA A 46 -1.65 17.24 -53.12
N LYS A 47 -0.69 18.13 -53.41
CA LYS A 47 -0.53 19.38 -52.64
C LYS A 47 -1.70 20.32 -52.94
N GLN A 48 -2.63 20.50 -52.01
CA GLN A 48 -3.47 21.70 -52.00
C GLN A 48 -2.91 22.75 -51.06
N ARG A 49 -2.13 23.67 -51.66
CA ARG A 49 -1.97 25.01 -51.13
C ARG A 49 -3.35 25.69 -51.15
N VAL A 50 -3.80 26.18 -50.01
CA VAL A 50 -4.85 27.21 -49.95
C VAL A 50 -4.18 28.47 -49.42
N ASP A 51 -3.78 29.35 -50.34
CA ASP A 51 -3.32 30.69 -49.97
C ASP A 51 -4.52 31.49 -49.43
N ARG A 52 -4.56 31.69 -48.11
CA ARG A 52 -5.34 32.74 -47.45
C ARG A 52 -4.47 33.48 -46.46
N GLY A 53 -3.75 34.48 -46.96
CA GLY A 53 -3.44 35.64 -46.14
C GLY A 53 -4.72 36.45 -45.97
N ASP A 54 -5.18 36.60 -44.73
CA ASP A 54 -5.31 37.92 -44.10
C ASP A 54 -5.42 37.72 -42.58
N GLY A 55 -4.81 38.63 -41.82
CA GLY A 55 -4.51 38.40 -40.41
C GLY A 55 -5.71 38.61 -39.48
N ILE A 56 -5.93 37.64 -38.59
CA ILE A 56 -6.57 37.88 -37.29
C ILE A 56 -5.46 37.81 -36.25
N GLN A 57 -5.39 38.81 -35.37
CA GLN A 57 -4.37 38.88 -34.33
C GLN A 57 -4.60 37.75 -33.32
N GLY A 58 -3.61 36.86 -33.17
CA GLY A 58 -3.65 35.82 -32.14
C GLY A 58 -3.69 36.46 -30.75
N SER A 59 -4.79 36.24 -30.02
CA SER A 59 -4.96 36.72 -28.65
C SER A 59 -4.05 35.96 -27.70
N SER A 60 -2.93 36.56 -27.33
CA SER A 60 -2.08 36.12 -26.22
C SER A 60 -2.89 36.23 -24.92
N GLY A 61 -3.51 35.13 -24.52
CA GLY A 61 -4.58 35.11 -23.52
C GLY A 61 -4.35 34.23 -22.29
N ILE A 62 -3.29 33.40 -22.27
CA ILE A 62 -2.89 32.62 -21.09
C ILE A 62 -1.41 32.91 -20.78
N GLN A 63 -1.15 34.15 -20.34
CA GLN A 63 0.07 34.52 -19.63
C GLN A 63 -0.32 35.17 -18.31
N GLY A 64 -0.80 34.34 -17.38
CA GLY A 64 -0.84 34.68 -15.96
C GLY A 64 0.60 34.91 -15.49
N ASN A 65 1.01 36.16 -15.40
CA ASN A 65 2.39 36.52 -15.16
C ASN A 65 2.81 36.14 -13.73
N SER A 66 3.54 35.02 -13.59
CA SER A 66 3.94 34.46 -12.29
C SER A 66 4.70 35.46 -11.41
N SER A 67 5.41 36.41 -12.01
CA SER A 67 6.05 37.56 -11.33
C SER A 67 5.09 38.58 -10.67
N SER A 68 3.79 38.27 -10.53
CA SER A 68 2.77 39.13 -9.93
C SER A 68 1.95 38.51 -8.79
N ILE A 69 2.17 37.23 -8.46
CA ILE A 69 1.52 36.55 -7.33
C ILE A 69 2.43 36.67 -6.10
N SER A 70 1.87 37.05 -4.95
CA SER A 70 2.64 37.13 -3.70
C SER A 70 2.94 35.73 -3.14
N GLU A 71 4.14 35.54 -2.60
CA GLU A 71 4.59 34.33 -1.90
C GLU A 71 3.55 33.82 -0.88
N ALA A 72 3.03 34.69 0.00
CA ALA A 72 1.98 34.35 0.97
C ALA A 72 0.64 33.88 0.36
N ALA A 73 0.37 34.13 -0.92
CA ALA A 73 -0.77 33.53 -1.62
C ALA A 73 -0.46 32.09 -2.07
N MET A 74 0.80 31.84 -2.48
CA MET A 74 1.30 30.50 -2.81
C MET A 74 1.37 29.64 -1.55
N GLU A 75 1.90 30.15 -0.43
CA GLU A 75 1.92 29.44 0.86
C GLU A 75 0.51 28.98 1.28
N ALA A 76 -0.48 29.88 1.20
CA ALA A 76 -1.87 29.55 1.47
C ALA A 76 -2.45 28.53 0.48
N ALA A 77 -2.11 28.62 -0.81
CA ALA A 77 -2.54 27.62 -1.78
C ALA A 77 -1.92 26.23 -1.49
N ASN A 78 -0.62 26.17 -1.24
CA ASN A 78 0.12 24.94 -0.93
C ASN A 78 -0.40 24.25 0.34
N ARG A 79 -0.62 25.02 1.43
CA ARG A 79 -1.26 24.52 2.65
C ARG A 79 -2.70 24.06 2.38
N GLY A 80 -3.42 24.74 1.48
CA GLY A 80 -4.70 24.29 0.94
C GLY A 80 -4.63 22.93 0.24
N VAL A 81 -3.59 22.66 -0.58
CA VAL A 81 -3.38 21.34 -1.21
C VAL A 81 -3.19 20.26 -0.15
N GLY A 82 -2.31 20.48 0.83
CA GLY A 82 -2.09 19.52 1.91
C GLY A 82 -3.36 19.22 2.71
N LEU A 83 -4.19 20.23 2.97
CA LEU A 83 -5.48 20.05 3.64
C LEU A 83 -6.50 19.28 2.78
N MET A 84 -6.44 19.32 1.44
CA MET A 84 -7.24 18.43 0.60
C MET A 84 -6.79 16.97 0.71
N GLU A 85 -5.50 16.71 0.86
CA GLU A 85 -4.95 15.35 1.02
C GLU A 85 -5.19 14.79 2.43
N GLN A 86 -5.27 15.65 3.45
CA GLN A 86 -5.80 15.34 4.78
C GLN A 86 -7.35 15.25 4.81
N PHE A 87 -8.03 15.25 3.66
CA PHE A 87 -9.49 15.25 3.50
C PHE A 87 -10.24 16.36 4.27
N ASN A 88 -9.52 17.42 4.67
CA ASN A 88 -9.99 18.53 5.48
C ASN A 88 -10.49 19.68 4.60
N PHE A 89 -11.47 19.36 3.75
CA PHE A 89 -11.97 20.22 2.67
C PHE A 89 -12.47 21.60 3.15
N GLU A 90 -13.03 21.69 4.36
CA GLU A 90 -13.46 22.97 4.95
C GLU A 90 -12.29 23.91 5.25
N ALA A 91 -11.17 23.38 5.76
CA ALA A 91 -9.96 24.17 6.00
C ALA A 91 -9.25 24.49 4.69
N ALA A 92 -9.17 23.54 3.75
CA ALA A 92 -8.65 23.79 2.41
C ALA A 92 -9.39 24.94 1.70
N ALA A 93 -10.73 24.95 1.76
CA ALA A 93 -11.55 26.03 1.20
C ALA A 93 -11.31 27.40 1.88
N GLN A 94 -10.87 27.43 3.13
CA GLN A 94 -10.46 28.65 3.84
C GLN A 94 -9.07 29.13 3.40
N GLU A 95 -8.10 28.22 3.25
CA GLU A 95 -6.76 28.56 2.77
C GLU A 95 -6.78 29.02 1.29
N PHE A 96 -7.51 28.32 0.41
CA PHE A 96 -7.73 28.80 -0.96
C PHE A 96 -8.50 30.14 -1.01
N ALA A 97 -9.39 30.41 -0.05
CA ALA A 97 -10.03 31.73 0.06
C ALA A 97 -9.04 32.84 0.48
N GLN A 98 -8.03 32.53 1.30
CA GLN A 98 -6.93 33.46 1.63
C GLN A 98 -6.02 33.69 0.42
N ALA A 99 -5.60 32.62 -0.28
CA ALA A 99 -4.83 32.70 -1.51
C ALA A 99 -5.53 33.60 -2.57
N ARG A 100 -6.84 33.39 -2.76
CA ARG A 100 -7.69 34.22 -3.64
C ARG A 100 -7.84 35.66 -3.13
N ALA A 101 -7.90 35.90 -1.82
CA ALA A 101 -7.98 37.25 -1.28
C ALA A 101 -6.69 38.04 -1.49
N ALA A 102 -5.53 37.38 -1.39
CA ALA A 102 -4.22 37.95 -1.68
C ALA A 102 -3.98 38.15 -3.19
N ALA A 103 -4.44 37.22 -4.04
CA ALA A 103 -4.30 37.29 -5.49
C ALA A 103 -5.65 37.06 -6.23
N PRO A 104 -6.57 38.05 -6.27
CA PRO A 104 -7.93 37.87 -6.82
C PRO A 104 -8.01 37.48 -8.31
N GLY A 105 -6.97 37.81 -9.09
CA GLY A 105 -6.86 37.42 -10.49
C GLY A 105 -6.25 36.03 -10.73
N TRP A 106 -5.81 35.32 -9.69
CA TRP A 106 -5.14 34.04 -9.83
C TRP A 106 -6.16 32.90 -9.95
N ILE A 107 -6.23 32.31 -11.14
CA ILE A 107 -7.24 31.32 -11.52
C ILE A 107 -7.15 30.04 -10.68
N PRO A 108 -5.97 29.39 -10.50
CA PRO A 108 -5.80 28.24 -9.59
C PRO A 108 -6.40 28.42 -8.19
N ALA A 109 -6.18 29.56 -7.50
CA ALA A 109 -6.77 29.76 -6.18
C ALA A 109 -8.32 29.80 -6.18
N ARG A 110 -8.95 30.22 -7.28
CA ARG A 110 -10.40 30.21 -7.47
C ARG A 110 -10.93 28.81 -7.79
N ILE A 111 -10.23 28.09 -8.67
CA ILE A 111 -10.57 26.72 -9.06
C ILE A 111 -10.40 25.78 -7.87
N ASN A 112 -9.28 25.82 -7.17
CA ASN A 112 -9.01 24.98 -6.00
C ASN A 112 -10.02 25.25 -4.87
N ARG A 113 -10.43 26.52 -4.67
CA ARG A 113 -11.51 26.85 -3.73
C ARG A 113 -12.84 26.21 -4.15
N ALA A 114 -13.18 26.23 -5.43
CA ALA A 114 -14.39 25.58 -5.93
C ALA A 114 -14.33 24.06 -5.85
N ILE A 115 -13.16 23.44 -6.07
CA ILE A 115 -12.93 22.00 -5.92
C ILE A 115 -13.04 21.58 -4.44
N ALA A 116 -12.47 22.37 -3.52
CA ALA A 116 -12.63 22.14 -2.09
C ALA A 116 -14.11 22.23 -1.67
N LEU A 117 -14.83 23.26 -2.13
CA LEU A 117 -16.27 23.43 -1.87
C LEU A 117 -17.10 22.28 -2.46
N LEU A 118 -16.82 21.85 -3.70
CA LEU A 118 -17.45 20.69 -4.35
C LEU A 118 -17.32 19.44 -3.48
N ASN A 119 -16.13 19.15 -2.95
CA ASN A 119 -15.88 17.96 -2.14
C ASN A 119 -16.43 18.03 -0.70
N THR A 120 -16.94 19.18 -0.24
CA THR A 120 -17.79 19.21 0.96
C THR A 120 -19.22 18.71 0.72
N ALA A 121 -19.64 18.57 -0.55
CA ALA A 121 -20.92 17.98 -0.97
C ALA A 121 -22.21 18.53 -0.31
N THR A 122 -22.21 19.79 0.15
CA THR A 122 -23.43 20.47 0.63
C THR A 122 -23.99 21.43 -0.42
N ASP A 123 -25.32 21.52 -0.56
CA ASP A 123 -25.96 22.39 -1.56
C ASP A 123 -25.45 23.85 -1.59
N PRO A 124 -25.28 24.56 -0.45
CA PRO A 124 -24.75 25.92 -0.46
C PRO A 124 -23.31 26.02 -0.97
N ASN A 125 -22.50 24.98 -0.75
CA ASN A 125 -21.11 24.94 -1.21
C ASN A 125 -21.02 24.52 -2.68
N LEU A 126 -21.91 23.64 -3.16
CA LEU A 126 -22.07 23.34 -4.59
C LEU A 126 -22.50 24.57 -5.38
N ASP A 127 -23.46 25.36 -4.87
CA ASP A 127 -23.85 26.64 -5.48
C ASP A 127 -22.69 27.64 -5.49
N ALA A 128 -21.97 27.79 -4.37
CA ALA A 128 -20.82 28.68 -4.27
C ALA A 128 -19.64 28.28 -5.19
N ALA A 129 -19.41 26.97 -5.38
CA ALA A 129 -18.45 26.45 -6.35
C ALA A 129 -18.90 26.76 -7.79
N ARG A 130 -20.18 26.55 -8.09
CA ARG A 130 -20.78 26.81 -9.41
C ARG A 130 -20.68 28.30 -9.79
N ASP A 131 -20.93 29.21 -8.86
CA ASP A 131 -20.79 30.66 -9.10
C ASP A 131 -19.32 31.08 -9.32
N GLU A 132 -18.38 30.50 -8.57
CA GLU A 132 -16.95 30.79 -8.70
C GLU A 132 -16.36 30.29 -10.03
N LEU A 133 -16.67 29.05 -10.43
CA LEU A 133 -16.27 28.49 -11.71
C LEU A 133 -16.94 29.21 -12.89
N ALA A 134 -18.22 29.57 -12.75
CA ALA A 134 -18.91 30.38 -13.76
C ALA A 134 -18.31 31.77 -13.89
N ALA A 135 -17.68 32.31 -12.84
CA ALA A 135 -16.85 33.50 -12.93
C ALA A 135 -15.53 33.23 -13.66
N VAL A 136 -14.84 32.12 -13.39
CA VAL A 136 -13.60 31.76 -14.10
C VAL A 136 -13.86 31.65 -15.61
N LEU A 137 -14.93 30.98 -16.03
CA LEU A 137 -15.28 30.83 -17.45
C LEU A 137 -15.71 32.13 -18.15
N ARG A 138 -16.08 33.19 -17.41
CA ARG A 138 -16.27 34.53 -17.99
C ARG A 138 -14.94 35.25 -18.24
N ASP A 139 -13.95 35.01 -17.39
CA ASP A 139 -12.62 35.61 -17.48
C ASP A 139 -11.69 34.82 -18.43
N THR A 140 -11.89 33.51 -18.55
CA THR A 140 -11.09 32.59 -19.38
C THR A 140 -12.00 31.48 -19.95
N PRO A 141 -12.66 31.69 -21.11
CA PRO A 141 -13.65 30.76 -21.67
C PRO A 141 -13.11 29.45 -22.27
N GLN A 142 -11.86 29.10 -22.00
CA GLN A 142 -11.16 27.90 -22.51
C GLN A 142 -10.38 27.22 -21.36
N GLU A 143 -10.82 27.42 -20.12
CA GLU A 143 -10.19 26.85 -18.93
C GLU A 143 -10.78 25.43 -18.66
N PRO A 144 -9.99 24.35 -18.78
CA PRO A 144 -10.51 22.99 -18.78
C PRO A 144 -10.99 22.53 -17.39
N HIS A 145 -10.29 22.84 -16.30
CA HIS A 145 -10.73 22.50 -14.94
C HIS A 145 -12.09 23.14 -14.62
N ALA A 146 -12.29 24.40 -15.02
CA ALA A 146 -13.53 25.13 -14.77
C ALA A 146 -14.69 24.66 -15.65
N HIS A 147 -14.44 24.19 -16.87
CA HIS A 147 -15.46 23.46 -17.63
C HIS A 147 -15.75 22.09 -16.97
N PHE A 148 -14.72 21.30 -16.67
CA PHE A 148 -14.85 19.97 -16.11
C PHE A 148 -15.65 19.96 -14.80
N CYS A 149 -15.25 20.80 -13.84
CA CYS A 149 -15.92 20.89 -12.54
C CYS A 149 -17.37 21.43 -12.64
N GLN A 150 -17.69 22.29 -13.62
CA GLN A 150 -19.10 22.63 -13.93
C GLN A 150 -19.87 21.42 -14.45
N GLY A 151 -19.28 20.64 -15.36
CA GLY A 151 -19.84 19.40 -15.85
C GLY A 151 -20.11 18.40 -14.73
N ILE A 152 -19.17 18.25 -13.79
CA ILE A 152 -19.30 17.38 -12.61
C ILE A 152 -20.41 17.86 -11.66
N ILE A 153 -20.46 19.16 -11.33
CA ILE A 153 -21.55 19.73 -10.49
C ILE A 153 -22.92 19.51 -11.17
N ALA A 154 -22.99 19.65 -12.49
CA ALA A 154 -24.21 19.38 -13.26
C ALA A 154 -24.58 17.89 -13.26
N LEU A 155 -23.62 16.97 -13.44
CA LEU A 155 -23.85 15.52 -13.35
C LEU A 155 -24.35 15.12 -11.95
N HIS A 156 -23.73 15.63 -10.88
CA HIS A 156 -24.14 15.38 -9.50
C HIS A 156 -25.58 15.81 -9.22
N ARG A 157 -26.07 16.83 -9.93
CA ARG A 157 -27.47 17.31 -9.89
C ARG A 157 -28.38 16.72 -10.97
N ASN A 158 -27.90 15.76 -11.76
CA ASN A 158 -28.59 15.15 -12.90
C ASN A 158 -29.03 16.17 -13.99
N GLU A 159 -28.30 17.28 -14.12
CA GLU A 159 -28.52 18.35 -15.10
C GLU A 159 -27.80 18.03 -16.44
N LEU A 160 -28.10 16.88 -17.07
CA LEU A 160 -27.33 16.35 -18.21
C LEU A 160 -27.18 17.32 -19.40
N ASP A 161 -28.20 18.10 -19.72
CA ASP A 161 -28.15 19.10 -20.81
C ASP A 161 -27.30 20.33 -20.46
N VAL A 162 -26.99 20.55 -19.18
CA VAL A 162 -25.99 21.54 -18.73
C VAL A 162 -24.59 20.92 -18.72
N ALA A 163 -24.46 19.65 -18.31
CA ALA A 163 -23.19 18.94 -18.27
C ALA A 163 -22.57 18.76 -19.67
N ARG A 164 -23.37 18.39 -20.68
CA ARG A 164 -22.91 18.09 -22.05
C ARG A 164 -22.03 19.18 -22.68
N PRO A 165 -22.44 20.47 -22.77
CA PRO A 165 -21.61 21.52 -23.37
C PRO A 165 -20.34 21.84 -22.57
N HIS A 166 -20.22 21.42 -21.31
CA HIS A 166 -18.99 21.56 -20.53
C HIS A 166 -17.97 20.47 -20.88
N PHE A 167 -18.36 19.20 -20.93
CA PHE A 167 -17.45 18.12 -21.34
C PHE A 167 -17.10 18.19 -22.84
N ASP A 168 -18.04 18.62 -23.69
CA ASP A 168 -17.79 18.94 -25.11
C ASP A 168 -16.80 20.10 -25.33
N ALA A 169 -16.60 20.96 -24.32
CA ALA A 169 -15.53 21.95 -24.33
C ALA A 169 -14.19 21.33 -23.88
N VAL A 170 -14.19 20.48 -22.83
CA VAL A 170 -12.97 19.79 -22.36
C VAL A 170 -12.33 18.98 -23.49
N THR A 171 -13.08 18.13 -24.18
CA THR A 171 -12.55 17.26 -25.27
C THR A 171 -12.08 18.04 -26.52
N LYS A 172 -12.31 19.36 -26.58
CA LYS A 172 -11.80 20.27 -27.61
C LYS A 172 -10.62 21.12 -27.16
N ILE A 173 -10.48 21.34 -25.85
CA ILE A 173 -9.33 21.98 -25.22
C ILE A 173 -8.19 20.96 -25.10
N ASP A 174 -8.53 19.74 -24.65
CA ASP A 174 -7.64 18.60 -24.46
C ASP A 174 -8.30 17.34 -25.05
N PRO A 175 -7.98 16.97 -26.30
CA PRO A 175 -8.53 15.79 -26.97
C PRO A 175 -7.92 14.48 -26.47
N ASP A 176 -6.89 14.52 -25.62
CA ASP A 176 -6.21 13.34 -25.09
C ASP A 176 -6.64 13.02 -23.64
N ASP A 177 -7.59 13.77 -23.08
CA ASP A 177 -8.24 13.49 -21.79
C ASP A 177 -9.32 12.39 -21.91
N ALA A 178 -8.96 11.16 -21.59
CA ALA A 178 -9.88 10.03 -21.50
C ALA A 178 -11.08 10.32 -20.57
N SER A 179 -10.89 11.10 -19.50
CA SER A 179 -11.94 11.39 -18.53
C SER A 179 -13.01 12.34 -19.07
N GLY A 180 -12.63 13.37 -19.81
CA GLY A 180 -13.55 14.26 -20.54
C GLY A 180 -14.35 13.51 -21.61
N TRP A 181 -13.74 12.60 -22.35
CA TRP A 181 -14.44 11.75 -23.33
C TRP A 181 -15.45 10.80 -22.68
N TYR A 182 -15.08 10.14 -21.57
CA TYR A 182 -15.98 9.29 -20.81
C TYR A 182 -17.21 10.06 -20.31
N HIS A 183 -16.99 11.18 -19.61
CA HIS A 183 -18.08 12.00 -19.07
C HIS A 183 -18.95 12.64 -20.17
N LEU A 184 -18.37 13.05 -21.30
CA LEU A 184 -19.15 13.47 -22.48
C LEU A 184 -20.08 12.34 -22.96
N GLY A 185 -19.56 11.12 -23.06
CA GLY A 185 -20.34 9.91 -23.37
C GLY A 185 -21.51 9.68 -22.40
N MET A 186 -21.31 9.87 -21.10
CA MET A 186 -22.39 9.77 -20.09
C MET A 186 -23.53 10.78 -20.29
N THR A 187 -23.25 11.96 -20.85
CA THR A 187 -24.27 12.99 -21.08
C THR A 187 -25.09 12.78 -22.37
N LEU A 188 -24.72 11.82 -23.21
CA LEU A 188 -25.35 11.59 -24.52
C LEU A 188 -26.48 10.52 -24.44
N PRO A 189 -27.43 10.50 -25.40
CA PRO A 189 -28.52 9.53 -25.39
C PRO A 189 -28.00 8.08 -25.50
N PRO A 190 -28.43 7.15 -24.61
CA PRO A 190 -28.02 5.76 -24.68
C PRO A 190 -28.44 5.06 -25.98
N GLY A 191 -27.50 4.34 -26.58
CA GLY A 191 -27.62 3.70 -27.90
C GLY A 191 -27.32 4.62 -29.09
N SER A 192 -26.68 5.78 -28.88
CA SER A 192 -26.26 6.68 -29.96
C SER A 192 -24.86 6.38 -30.50
N ASP A 193 -24.65 6.64 -31.79
CA ASP A 193 -23.32 6.54 -32.45
C ASP A 193 -22.32 7.53 -31.83
N GLU A 194 -22.81 8.71 -31.40
CA GLU A 194 -22.02 9.76 -30.75
C GLU A 194 -21.47 9.30 -29.39
N ALA A 195 -22.31 8.69 -28.55
CA ALA A 195 -21.85 8.09 -27.29
C ALA A 195 -20.90 6.90 -27.52
N THR A 196 -21.12 6.12 -28.58
CA THR A 196 -20.21 5.02 -28.97
C THR A 196 -18.80 5.56 -29.24
N GLN A 197 -18.68 6.60 -30.06
CA GLN A 197 -17.40 7.23 -30.39
C GLN A 197 -16.71 7.80 -29.13
N CYS A 198 -17.46 8.45 -28.23
CA CYS A 198 -16.90 8.99 -26.99
C CYS A 198 -16.28 7.90 -26.10
N PHE A 199 -16.98 6.76 -25.91
CA PHE A 199 -16.43 5.66 -25.12
C PHE A 199 -15.32 4.89 -25.85
N GLU A 200 -15.35 4.80 -27.20
CA GLU A 200 -14.25 4.24 -27.99
C GLU A 200 -12.96 5.05 -27.88
N GLU A 201 -13.04 6.39 -27.94
CA GLU A 201 -11.89 7.27 -27.79
C GLU A 201 -11.37 7.30 -26.35
N ALA A 202 -12.26 7.35 -25.34
CA ALA A 202 -11.87 7.22 -23.93
C ALA A 202 -11.07 5.92 -23.68
N ARG A 203 -11.53 4.79 -24.24
CA ARG A 203 -10.86 3.48 -24.16
C ARG A 203 -9.65 3.32 -25.10
N ARG A 204 -9.43 4.25 -26.04
CA ARG A 204 -8.20 4.31 -26.85
C ARG A 204 -7.11 5.10 -26.13
N LEU A 205 -7.51 6.16 -25.43
CA LEU A 205 -6.62 7.03 -24.65
C LEU A 205 -6.18 6.38 -23.34
N ASN A 206 -7.12 5.75 -22.63
CA ASN A 206 -6.83 4.86 -21.52
C ASN A 206 -7.42 3.45 -21.78
N PRO A 207 -6.62 2.48 -22.25
CA PRO A 207 -7.05 1.09 -22.43
C PRO A 207 -7.53 0.40 -21.16
N ASN A 208 -7.10 0.86 -19.98
CA ASN A 208 -7.44 0.30 -18.68
C ASN A 208 -8.71 0.94 -18.08
N LEU A 209 -9.34 1.93 -18.73
CA LEU A 209 -10.52 2.61 -18.20
C LEU A 209 -11.78 1.71 -18.26
N ALA A 210 -11.95 0.85 -17.24
CA ALA A 210 -13.06 -0.09 -17.12
C ALA A 210 -14.44 0.60 -17.20
N ALA A 211 -14.56 1.82 -16.66
CA ALA A 211 -15.76 2.64 -16.76
C ALA A 211 -16.16 2.94 -18.24
N ALA A 212 -15.19 3.21 -19.11
CA ALA A 212 -15.43 3.43 -20.54
C ALA A 212 -15.74 2.11 -21.28
N MET A 213 -15.14 0.99 -20.88
CA MET A 213 -15.53 -0.34 -21.38
C MET A 213 -17.00 -0.63 -21.05
N HIS A 214 -17.41 -0.37 -19.82
CA HIS A 214 -18.79 -0.55 -19.37
C HIS A 214 -19.77 0.34 -20.14
N GLY A 215 -19.44 1.62 -20.28
CA GLY A 215 -20.21 2.60 -21.06
C GLY A 215 -20.40 2.13 -22.51
N LEU A 216 -19.31 1.75 -23.18
CA LEU A 216 -19.35 1.23 -24.55
C LEU A 216 -20.16 -0.07 -24.65
N ALA A 217 -19.98 -1.00 -23.72
CA ALA A 217 -20.70 -2.28 -23.70
C ALA A 217 -22.21 -2.08 -23.52
N MET A 218 -22.63 -1.20 -22.61
CA MET A 218 -24.05 -0.87 -22.42
C MET A 218 -24.64 -0.14 -23.64
N ASN A 219 -23.86 0.73 -24.29
CA ASN A 219 -24.28 1.45 -25.48
C ASN A 219 -24.46 0.51 -26.69
N LEU A 220 -23.55 -0.45 -26.88
CA LEU A 220 -23.57 -1.44 -27.95
C LEU A 220 -24.54 -2.62 -27.73
N ARG A 221 -25.09 -2.80 -26.52
CA ARG A 221 -25.92 -3.95 -26.08
C ARG A 221 -27.08 -4.33 -27.02
N ARG A 222 -27.55 -3.43 -27.89
CA ARG A 222 -28.61 -3.70 -28.89
C ARG A 222 -28.13 -3.72 -30.34
N SER A 223 -27.03 -3.03 -30.67
CA SER A 223 -26.50 -2.87 -32.03
C SER A 223 -25.44 -3.91 -32.36
N ASP A 224 -24.54 -4.20 -31.41
CA ASP A 224 -23.55 -5.28 -31.47
C ASP A 224 -23.47 -6.02 -30.12
N PRO A 225 -24.37 -7.00 -29.89
CA PRO A 225 -24.37 -7.79 -28.66
C PRO A 225 -23.11 -8.64 -28.47
N ALA A 226 -22.40 -9.00 -29.56
CA ALA A 226 -21.19 -9.82 -29.47
C ALA A 226 -20.00 -8.99 -28.96
N ARG A 227 -19.82 -7.78 -29.51
CA ARG A 227 -18.81 -6.83 -29.01
C ARG A 227 -19.17 -6.29 -27.62
N SER A 228 -20.46 -6.11 -27.32
CA SER A 228 -20.96 -5.81 -25.97
C SER A 228 -20.55 -6.88 -24.96
N GLN A 229 -20.69 -8.18 -25.29
CA GLN A 229 -20.23 -9.28 -24.44
C GLN A 229 -18.70 -9.35 -24.33
N GLN A 230 -17.96 -9.14 -25.42
CA GLN A 230 -16.49 -9.10 -25.37
C GLN A 230 -16.00 -7.97 -24.46
N LEU A 231 -16.55 -6.76 -24.58
CA LEU A 231 -16.17 -5.62 -23.74
C LEU A 231 -16.49 -5.81 -22.25
N LEU A 232 -17.53 -6.58 -21.91
CA LEU A 232 -17.78 -6.96 -20.52
C LEU A 232 -16.79 -8.02 -20.01
N ALA A 233 -16.31 -8.92 -20.88
CA ALA A 233 -15.24 -9.86 -20.54
C ALA A 233 -13.88 -9.15 -20.43
N ASP A 234 -13.59 -8.20 -21.32
CA ASP A 234 -12.39 -7.34 -21.28
C ASP A 234 -12.41 -6.46 -20.00
N GLN A 235 -13.57 -5.88 -19.67
CA GLN A 235 -13.77 -5.13 -18.42
C GLN A 235 -13.57 -6.01 -17.20
N GLN A 236 -14.18 -7.21 -17.17
CA GLN A 236 -14.05 -8.12 -16.04
C GLN A 236 -12.60 -8.58 -15.88
N ALA A 237 -11.90 -8.91 -16.97
CA ALA A 237 -10.49 -9.32 -16.93
C ALA A 237 -9.54 -8.23 -16.42
N LEU A 238 -9.88 -6.93 -16.57
CA LEU A 238 -9.14 -5.83 -15.94
C LEU A 238 -9.45 -5.71 -14.44
N LEU A 239 -10.72 -5.86 -14.05
CA LEU A 239 -11.15 -5.83 -12.65
C LEU A 239 -10.63 -7.06 -11.86
N ASP A 240 -10.54 -8.22 -12.50
CA ASP A 240 -9.99 -9.47 -11.94
C ASP A 240 -8.47 -9.40 -11.67
N VAL A 241 -7.79 -8.36 -12.18
CA VAL A 241 -6.37 -8.05 -11.91
C VAL A 241 -6.16 -6.62 -11.37
N GLU A 242 -7.23 -5.94 -10.98
CA GLU A 242 -7.24 -4.63 -10.31
C GLU A 242 -6.54 -3.46 -11.05
N TRP A 243 -6.34 -3.60 -12.38
CA TRP A 243 -5.56 -2.68 -13.21
C TRP A 243 -6.31 -1.45 -13.76
N ASP A 244 -7.50 -1.10 -13.26
CA ASP A 244 -8.34 -0.02 -13.84
C ASP A 244 -8.23 1.37 -13.18
N GLU A 245 -8.36 2.43 -13.98
CA GLU A 245 -8.39 3.82 -13.49
C GLU A 245 -9.85 4.24 -13.16
N PRO A 246 -10.19 4.51 -11.89
CA PRO A 246 -11.56 4.83 -11.51
C PRO A 246 -11.94 6.29 -11.78
N LEU A 247 -13.04 6.50 -12.52
CA LEU A 247 -13.64 7.82 -12.74
C LEU A 247 -14.95 7.99 -11.95
N ARG A 248 -14.98 8.90 -10.96
CA ARG A 248 -16.19 9.24 -10.16
C ARG A 248 -16.15 10.64 -9.54
N ILE A 249 -17.31 11.10 -9.07
CA ILE A 249 -17.51 12.41 -8.43
C ILE A 249 -16.96 12.40 -6.98
N ARG A 250 -15.63 12.28 -6.85
CA ARG A 250 -14.86 12.35 -5.60
C ARG A 250 -13.51 13.00 -5.85
N TYR A 251 -12.92 13.58 -4.81
CA TYR A 251 -11.63 14.25 -4.91
C TYR A 251 -10.56 13.31 -5.46
N ALA A 252 -9.95 13.69 -6.58
CA ALA A 252 -8.93 12.88 -7.27
C ALA A 252 -9.39 11.48 -7.75
N GLU A 253 -10.71 11.27 -7.88
CA GLU A 253 -11.32 10.24 -8.73
C GLU A 253 -12.04 10.87 -9.94
N MET A 254 -12.21 12.19 -9.96
CA MET A 254 -12.91 12.89 -11.06
C MET A 254 -12.19 12.80 -12.41
N GLY A 255 -10.95 12.32 -12.47
CA GLY A 255 -10.00 12.59 -13.54
C GLY A 255 -9.23 13.90 -13.28
N LYS A 256 -8.11 14.07 -14.00
CA LYS A 256 -7.09 15.13 -13.74
C LYS A 256 -7.64 16.55 -13.57
N TYR A 257 -8.74 16.89 -14.25
CA TYR A 257 -9.35 18.22 -14.21
C TYR A 257 -10.25 18.48 -12.99
N GLY A 258 -10.52 17.47 -12.15
CA GLY A 258 -11.17 17.61 -10.84
C GLY A 258 -10.21 17.61 -9.64
N GLU A 259 -8.90 17.51 -9.85
CA GLU A 259 -7.88 17.70 -8.81
C GLU A 259 -7.55 19.18 -8.60
N VAL A 260 -7.06 19.54 -7.40
CA VAL A 260 -6.58 20.91 -7.18
C VAL A 260 -5.29 21.14 -7.97
N ILE A 261 -5.22 22.29 -8.61
CA ILE A 261 -4.02 22.76 -9.30
C ILE A 261 -3.00 23.11 -8.21
N ALA A 262 -2.06 22.20 -7.94
CA ALA A 262 -0.88 22.51 -7.14
C ALA A 262 -0.12 23.70 -7.78
N VAL A 263 0.65 24.43 -6.97
CA VAL A 263 1.38 25.60 -7.46
C VAL A 263 2.48 25.13 -8.41
N ASP A 264 2.17 25.23 -9.71
CA ASP A 264 2.91 24.77 -10.89
C ASP A 264 2.64 23.33 -11.42
N ASN A 265 1.42 22.81 -11.26
CA ASN A 265 0.93 21.62 -11.99
C ASN A 265 0.32 21.92 -13.39
N GLY A 266 0.78 22.98 -14.08
CA GLY A 266 0.26 23.35 -15.41
C GLY A 266 0.88 22.53 -16.55
N PRO A 267 0.16 22.24 -17.66
CA PRO A 267 0.72 21.53 -18.80
C PRO A 267 1.86 22.32 -19.44
N LYS A 268 3.10 21.88 -19.16
CA LYS A 268 4.41 22.30 -19.71
C LYS A 268 4.36 23.61 -20.50
N ALA A 269 4.44 24.74 -19.78
CA ALA A 269 4.77 26.03 -20.38
C ALA A 269 6.12 25.88 -21.10
N ALA A 270 6.09 25.74 -22.43
CA ALA A 270 7.22 25.23 -23.22
C ALA A 270 8.49 26.04 -22.94
N TRP A 271 9.39 25.44 -22.15
CA TRP A 271 10.58 26.10 -21.62
C TRP A 271 11.36 26.71 -22.78
N PRO A 272 11.60 28.04 -22.78
CA PRO A 272 11.75 28.79 -24.01
C PRO A 272 12.97 28.30 -24.81
N ALA A 273 12.75 28.07 -26.11
CA ALA A 273 13.70 27.40 -26.99
C ALA A 273 15.12 27.99 -26.87
N ALA A 274 16.12 27.09 -26.86
CA ALA A 274 17.51 27.38 -26.52
C ALA A 274 18.04 28.65 -27.22
N GLY A 275 18.17 29.73 -26.44
CA GLY A 275 18.50 31.07 -26.95
C GLY A 275 17.81 32.21 -26.19
N ALA A 276 16.67 31.95 -25.54
CA ALA A 276 16.15 32.86 -24.52
C ALA A 276 17.06 32.83 -23.28
N GLY A 277 17.49 34.01 -22.81
CA GLY A 277 18.41 34.14 -21.68
C GLY A 277 17.74 33.85 -20.34
N LEU A 278 17.71 32.58 -19.96
CA LEU A 278 17.36 32.12 -18.61
C LEU A 278 18.31 32.74 -17.56
N PRO A 279 17.91 32.81 -16.27
CA PRO A 279 18.87 32.92 -15.18
C PRO A 279 19.96 31.85 -15.35
N LYS A 280 21.22 32.19 -15.07
CA LYS A 280 22.23 31.14 -14.91
C LYS A 280 21.89 30.35 -13.65
N PRO A 281 21.90 29.00 -13.67
CA PRO A 281 21.65 28.20 -12.48
C PRO A 281 22.64 28.60 -11.37
N THR A 282 22.19 28.52 -10.13
CA THR A 282 22.92 29.05 -8.98
C THR A 282 23.88 27.99 -8.44
N VAL A 283 24.59 27.32 -9.35
CA VAL A 283 25.40 26.12 -9.09
C VAL A 283 26.29 26.35 -7.87
N PRO A 284 26.26 25.45 -6.87
CA PRO A 284 27.06 25.59 -5.65
C PRO A 284 28.54 25.67 -5.96
N LYS A 285 29.26 26.38 -5.10
CA LYS A 285 30.73 26.42 -5.16
C LYS A 285 31.27 25.27 -4.33
N PHE A 286 32.04 24.38 -4.95
CA PHE A 286 32.73 23.33 -4.21
C PHE A 286 34.06 23.81 -3.65
N GLY A 287 34.37 23.35 -2.44
CA GLY A 287 35.67 23.56 -1.80
C GLY A 287 36.82 22.84 -2.52
N PRO A 288 38.08 23.11 -2.10
CA PRO A 288 39.22 22.34 -2.55
C PRO A 288 39.07 20.87 -2.14
N ALA A 289 39.53 19.96 -2.99
CA ALA A 289 39.60 18.54 -2.66
C ALA A 289 40.46 18.34 -1.40
N THR A 290 39.88 17.73 -0.38
CA THR A 290 40.52 17.45 0.90
C THR A 290 40.53 15.94 1.11
N ALA A 291 41.71 15.37 1.35
CA ALA A 291 41.82 13.93 1.59
C ALA A 291 41.25 13.58 2.97
N ILE A 292 40.27 12.67 3.00
CA ILE A 292 39.51 12.30 4.21
C ILE A 292 39.76 10.85 4.67
N GLY A 293 40.45 10.04 3.87
CA GLY A 293 40.86 8.68 4.22
C GLY A 293 42.12 8.23 3.47
N THR A 294 42.81 7.19 3.95
CA THR A 294 44.12 6.76 3.42
C THR A 294 44.12 5.35 2.79
N PRO A 295 43.49 5.12 1.62
CA PRO A 295 43.40 3.81 0.97
C PRO A 295 44.66 3.44 0.14
N ARG A 296 45.86 3.91 0.53
CA ARG A 296 47.15 3.69 -0.18
C ARG A 296 47.56 2.22 -0.35
N ARG A 297 46.81 1.28 0.25
CA ARG A 297 47.03 -0.17 0.16
C ARG A 297 45.88 -0.95 -0.50
N ALA A 298 44.71 -0.35 -0.68
CA ALA A 298 43.53 -1.04 -1.19
C ALA A 298 43.39 -0.89 -2.71
N VAL A 299 43.56 0.32 -3.24
CA VAL A 299 43.38 0.60 -4.69
C VAL A 299 44.63 0.30 -5.53
N ALA A 300 45.74 -0.07 -4.88
CA ALA A 300 47.07 -0.23 -5.50
C ALA A 300 47.41 -1.66 -5.94
N GLU A 301 46.82 -2.68 -5.32
CA GLU A 301 46.98 -4.09 -5.70
C GLU A 301 45.60 -4.79 -5.67
N PRO A 302 45.11 -5.36 -6.80
CA PRO A 302 43.85 -6.11 -6.80
C PRO A 302 43.95 -7.34 -5.87
N ALA A 303 42.83 -7.76 -5.29
CA ALA A 303 42.82 -8.82 -4.27
C ALA A 303 43.51 -10.12 -4.71
N THR A 304 43.38 -10.45 -6.00
CA THR A 304 44.16 -11.48 -6.70
C THR A 304 44.64 -10.92 -8.04
N ALA A 305 45.79 -11.39 -8.52
CA ALA A 305 46.24 -11.12 -9.89
C ALA A 305 45.58 -12.10 -10.88
N GLY A 306 44.27 -11.96 -11.13
CA GLY A 306 43.61 -12.81 -12.13
C GLY A 306 42.10 -12.69 -12.36
N ASP A 307 41.29 -12.15 -11.43
CA ASP A 307 39.83 -12.13 -11.60
C ASP A 307 39.35 -11.05 -12.60
N THR A 308 39.10 -11.49 -13.84
CA THR A 308 38.73 -10.61 -14.96
C THR A 308 37.39 -9.93 -14.81
N GLU A 309 36.42 -10.51 -14.08
CA GLU A 309 35.08 -9.92 -13.94
C GLU A 309 35.10 -8.71 -12.97
N ILE A 310 35.95 -8.68 -11.94
CA ILE A 310 36.12 -7.48 -11.09
C ILE A 310 36.65 -6.31 -11.93
N ALA A 311 37.69 -6.55 -12.72
CA ALA A 311 38.27 -5.53 -13.60
C ALA A 311 37.29 -5.09 -14.71
N ARG A 312 36.41 -5.99 -15.18
CA ARG A 312 35.34 -5.66 -16.12
C ARG A 312 34.27 -4.78 -15.47
N LEU A 313 33.80 -5.14 -14.28
CA LEU A 313 32.76 -4.39 -13.58
C LEU A 313 33.28 -2.99 -13.18
N GLU A 314 34.51 -2.88 -12.66
CA GLU A 314 35.16 -1.56 -12.43
C GLU A 314 35.25 -0.72 -13.71
N ALA A 315 35.50 -1.34 -14.87
CA ALA A 315 35.59 -0.63 -16.16
C ALA A 315 34.23 -0.27 -16.78
N THR A 316 33.14 -0.87 -16.30
CA THR A 316 31.77 -0.63 -16.79
C THR A 316 30.99 0.31 -15.88
N PHE A 317 31.22 0.20 -14.56
CA PHE A 317 30.40 0.82 -13.50
C PHE A 317 31.20 1.63 -12.48
N GLY A 318 32.50 1.83 -12.69
CA GLY A 318 33.40 2.41 -11.68
C GLY A 318 33.57 1.51 -10.44
N ALA A 319 34.19 2.04 -9.39
CA ALA A 319 34.24 1.40 -8.07
C ALA A 319 33.06 1.87 -7.22
N THR A 320 32.52 0.97 -6.42
CA THR A 320 31.27 1.23 -5.67
C THR A 320 31.59 1.97 -4.37
N VAL A 321 30.83 3.04 -4.11
CA VAL A 321 30.85 3.79 -2.86
C VAL A 321 29.41 3.95 -2.43
N VAL A 322 29.08 3.43 -1.25
CA VAL A 322 27.71 3.40 -0.70
C VAL A 322 27.69 4.27 0.56
N PRO A 323 27.07 5.46 0.50
CA PRO A 323 26.85 6.28 1.69
C PRO A 323 25.63 5.77 2.49
N VAL A 324 25.78 5.69 3.81
CA VAL A 324 24.81 5.11 4.76
C VAL A 324 25.18 5.55 6.19
N ASP A 325 24.23 5.70 7.11
CA ASP A 325 24.50 5.80 8.56
C ASP A 325 24.46 4.39 9.17
N VAL A 326 25.60 3.75 9.46
CA VAL A 326 25.62 2.36 9.97
C VAL A 326 25.74 2.22 11.48
N ASP A 327 26.17 3.27 12.20
CA ASP A 327 26.23 3.26 13.67
C ASP A 327 25.12 4.05 14.38
N GLY A 328 24.26 4.75 13.63
CA GLY A 328 22.99 5.32 14.08
C GLY A 328 23.13 6.72 14.67
N ASP A 329 24.09 7.51 14.20
CA ASP A 329 24.52 8.78 14.81
C ASP A 329 24.12 10.04 14.00
N ASP A 330 23.20 9.84 13.03
CA ASP A 330 22.63 10.81 12.07
C ASP A 330 23.67 11.41 11.08
N ARG A 331 24.84 10.76 10.93
CA ARG A 331 25.88 11.12 9.95
C ARG A 331 26.05 10.05 8.88
N VAL A 332 26.54 10.48 7.72
CA VAL A 332 26.79 9.59 6.59
C VAL A 332 28.20 8.99 6.68
N ASP A 333 28.26 7.68 6.91
CA ASP A 333 29.43 6.81 6.77
C ASP A 333 29.63 6.41 5.30
N LEU A 334 30.75 5.74 5.00
CA LEU A 334 31.08 5.28 3.65
C LEU A 334 31.53 3.82 3.62
N LEU A 335 30.77 2.96 2.94
CA LEU A 335 31.21 1.62 2.53
C LEU A 335 31.78 1.67 1.10
N LEU A 336 33.05 1.34 0.94
CA LEU A 336 33.73 1.29 -0.37
C LEU A 336 33.87 -0.18 -0.81
N LEU A 337 33.68 -0.47 -2.09
CA LEU A 337 34.03 -1.75 -2.70
C LEU A 337 34.89 -1.50 -3.95
N ALA A 338 36.21 -1.66 -3.79
CA ALA A 338 37.20 -1.42 -4.83
C ALA A 338 38.30 -2.51 -4.80
N GLY A 339 38.83 -2.90 -5.95
CA GLY A 339 39.84 -3.95 -6.07
C GLY A 339 39.38 -5.35 -5.62
N GLY A 340 38.07 -5.53 -5.43
CA GLY A 340 37.46 -6.72 -4.84
C GLY A 340 37.42 -6.74 -3.30
N ARG A 341 37.70 -5.62 -2.62
CA ARG A 341 37.77 -5.54 -1.15
C ARG A 341 36.81 -4.49 -0.59
N PRO A 342 35.81 -4.90 0.22
CA PRO A 342 35.02 -3.98 1.02
C PRO A 342 35.85 -3.28 2.10
N MET A 343 35.60 -1.99 2.31
CA MET A 343 36.16 -1.20 3.42
C MET A 343 35.08 -0.29 4.00
N LEU A 344 34.97 -0.23 5.33
CA LEU A 344 34.01 0.65 6.01
C LEU A 344 34.75 1.82 6.68
N TYR A 345 34.24 3.04 6.49
CA TYR A 345 34.76 4.27 7.07
C TYR A 345 33.65 5.00 7.84
N LEU A 346 33.81 5.12 9.16
CA LEU A 346 32.82 5.73 10.06
C LEU A 346 33.08 7.22 10.28
N ASN A 347 32.04 8.05 10.21
CA ASN A 347 32.10 9.51 10.22
C ASN A 347 32.13 10.06 11.66
N ARG A 348 33.33 10.31 12.19
CA ARG A 348 33.56 10.88 13.53
C ARG A 348 33.40 12.41 13.57
N GLY A 349 32.58 12.95 12.67
CA GLY A 349 32.21 14.35 12.58
C GLY A 349 33.37 15.29 12.29
N LEU A 350 33.08 16.59 12.33
CA LEU A 350 34.02 17.64 11.94
C LEU A 350 35.14 17.91 12.96
N ASN A 351 36.33 18.23 12.44
CA ASN A 351 37.44 18.80 13.20
C ASN A 351 37.10 20.20 13.74
N ARG A 352 37.38 20.39 15.03
CA ARG A 352 37.40 21.70 15.71
C ARG A 352 38.84 22.25 15.74
N GLU A 353 38.99 23.52 16.09
CA GLU A 353 40.32 24.12 16.27
C GLU A 353 41.12 23.36 17.34
N GLY A 354 42.25 22.77 16.94
CA GLY A 354 43.15 22.02 17.81
C GLY A 354 42.88 20.52 17.94
N ASP A 355 41.86 19.97 17.27
CA ASP A 355 41.58 18.52 17.28
C ASP A 355 42.68 17.70 16.55
N SER A 356 43.28 18.26 15.49
CA SER A 356 44.34 17.62 14.69
C SER A 356 45.11 18.63 13.84
N ASP A 357 46.09 18.17 13.05
CA ASP A 357 46.79 18.97 12.02
C ASP A 357 45.91 19.28 10.79
N ALA A 358 44.70 18.70 10.68
CA ALA A 358 43.77 18.96 9.59
C ALA A 358 42.97 20.26 9.80
N PRO A 359 42.50 20.94 8.74
CA PRO A 359 41.74 22.18 8.88
C PRO A 359 40.43 21.98 9.68
N PRO A 360 40.01 22.97 10.49
CA PRO A 360 38.67 22.98 11.08
C PRO A 360 37.59 22.83 10.02
N LEU A 361 36.46 22.23 10.39
CA LEU A 361 35.36 21.83 9.51
C LEU A 361 35.70 20.76 8.45
N THR A 362 36.87 20.10 8.53
CA THR A 362 37.13 18.86 7.78
C THR A 362 36.53 17.65 8.51
N PRO A 363 35.75 16.76 7.88
CA PRO A 363 35.24 15.54 8.52
C PRO A 363 36.37 14.56 8.84
N ARG A 364 36.21 13.81 9.94
CA ARG A 364 37.11 12.70 10.31
C ARG A 364 36.46 11.37 9.96
N PHE A 365 37.12 10.55 9.17
CA PHE A 365 36.73 9.16 8.98
C PHE A 365 37.66 8.20 9.73
N GLU A 366 37.07 7.23 10.43
CA GLU A 366 37.75 6.10 11.06
C GLU A 366 37.63 4.87 10.15
N GLU A 367 38.75 4.29 9.71
CA GLU A 367 38.73 3.04 8.94
C GLU A 367 38.40 1.89 9.90
N ALA A 368 37.15 1.42 9.82
CA ALA A 368 36.52 0.56 10.82
C ALA A 368 36.34 -0.89 10.34
N THR A 369 36.83 -1.27 9.16
CA THR A 369 36.57 -2.57 8.51
C THR A 369 36.83 -3.75 9.45
N ALA A 370 37.93 -3.71 10.21
CA ALA A 370 38.31 -4.75 11.15
C ALA A 370 37.54 -4.72 12.49
N THR A 371 37.11 -3.54 12.96
CA THR A 371 36.35 -3.38 14.22
C THR A 371 34.85 -3.61 14.03
N ALA A 372 34.35 -3.35 12.82
CA ALA A 372 33.01 -3.66 12.36
C ALA A 372 32.77 -5.16 12.15
N GLY A 373 33.81 -5.99 12.20
CA GLY A 373 33.69 -7.45 12.08
C GLY A 373 33.43 -7.96 10.66
N LEU A 374 33.65 -7.13 9.62
CA LEU A 374 33.47 -7.55 8.23
C LEU A 374 34.35 -8.79 7.93
N PRO A 375 33.75 -9.94 7.59
CA PRO A 375 34.48 -11.19 7.51
C PRO A 375 35.33 -11.24 6.24
N ALA A 376 36.50 -11.89 6.30
CA ALA A 376 37.33 -12.15 5.10
C ALA A 376 36.62 -13.00 4.02
N SER A 377 35.39 -13.46 4.26
CA SER A 377 34.51 -14.01 3.22
C SER A 377 34.09 -12.94 2.20
N VAL A 378 33.99 -11.65 2.55
CA VAL A 378 33.58 -10.59 1.58
C VAL A 378 34.70 -10.13 0.63
N ASP A 379 35.86 -10.76 0.64
CA ASP A 379 36.85 -10.62 -0.44
C ASP A 379 36.30 -11.24 -1.76
N GLY A 380 36.44 -10.51 -2.87
CA GLY A 380 35.84 -10.83 -4.17
C GLY A 380 34.50 -10.13 -4.42
N SER A 381 34.21 -9.04 -3.71
CA SER A 381 32.95 -8.30 -3.78
C SER A 381 33.07 -6.93 -4.46
N VAL A 382 31.99 -6.54 -5.12
CA VAL A 382 31.92 -5.39 -6.05
C VAL A 382 30.70 -4.49 -5.82
N ALA A 383 29.70 -4.98 -5.11
CA ALA A 383 28.37 -4.41 -5.00
C ALA A 383 27.81 -4.59 -3.60
N ALA A 384 27.01 -3.64 -3.12
CA ALA A 384 26.33 -3.73 -1.83
C ALA A 384 24.98 -3.02 -1.85
N ALA A 385 23.99 -3.62 -1.18
CA ALA A 385 22.66 -3.07 -1.01
C ALA A 385 22.34 -2.97 0.48
N VAL A 386 21.83 -1.81 0.89
CA VAL A 386 21.56 -1.45 2.29
C VAL A 386 20.05 -1.49 2.54
N GLY A 387 19.63 -2.15 3.61
CA GLY A 387 18.22 -2.20 4.05
C GLY A 387 18.09 -2.76 5.46
N ASP A 388 17.00 -2.45 6.15
CA ASP A 388 16.64 -2.97 7.48
C ASP A 388 15.80 -4.25 7.32
N PHE A 389 16.46 -5.40 7.03
CA PHE A 389 15.73 -6.61 6.60
C PHE A 389 15.06 -7.36 7.75
N ASP A 390 15.48 -7.14 8.99
CA ASP A 390 14.87 -7.75 10.17
C ASP A 390 14.07 -6.78 11.06
N ASN A 391 13.82 -5.57 10.55
CA ASN A 391 13.00 -4.50 11.13
C ASN A 391 13.44 -4.06 12.54
N ASP A 392 14.76 -4.00 12.77
CA ASP A 392 15.34 -3.67 14.09
C ASP A 392 15.87 -2.24 14.22
N GLY A 393 15.56 -1.42 13.21
CA GLY A 393 15.80 0.01 13.14
C GLY A 393 17.18 0.36 12.57
N ARG A 394 17.99 -0.64 12.19
CA ARG A 394 19.39 -0.49 11.80
C ARG A 394 19.62 -1.02 10.40
N PRO A 395 20.48 -0.37 9.59
CA PRO A 395 20.76 -0.86 8.25
C PRO A 395 21.72 -2.05 8.27
N ASP A 396 21.27 -3.13 7.65
CA ASP A 396 22.06 -4.29 7.30
C ASP A 396 22.73 -4.14 5.93
N LEU A 397 23.67 -5.04 5.63
CA LEU A 397 24.39 -5.04 4.36
C LEU A 397 24.23 -6.39 3.64
N ALA A 398 23.57 -6.40 2.48
CA ALA A 398 23.80 -7.43 1.48
C ALA A 398 25.03 -7.03 0.66
N ILE A 399 26.02 -7.92 0.53
CA ILE A 399 27.24 -7.68 -0.26
C ILE A 399 27.38 -8.75 -1.36
N ALA A 400 27.29 -8.36 -2.63
CA ALA A 400 27.36 -9.26 -3.77
C ALA A 400 28.81 -9.62 -4.14
N SER A 401 28.99 -10.81 -4.72
CA SER A 401 30.25 -11.53 -4.85
C SER A 401 30.36 -12.11 -6.26
N VAL A 402 31.45 -11.83 -6.97
CA VAL A 402 31.69 -12.36 -8.34
C VAL A 402 32.20 -13.80 -8.35
N ARG A 403 32.21 -14.47 -7.19
CA ARG A 403 32.76 -15.81 -7.02
C ARG A 403 31.77 -16.88 -7.49
N ALA A 404 32.28 -17.91 -8.14
CA ALA A 404 31.45 -19.04 -8.59
C ALA A 404 30.81 -19.83 -7.42
N ASP A 405 31.40 -19.82 -6.23
CA ASP A 405 30.97 -20.60 -5.07
C ASP A 405 29.95 -19.90 -4.16
N ARG A 406 29.67 -18.59 -4.37
CA ARG A 406 28.71 -17.81 -3.56
C ARG A 406 28.39 -16.46 -4.23
N ALA A 407 27.11 -16.17 -4.41
CA ALA A 407 26.61 -14.94 -5.02
C ALA A 407 26.61 -13.72 -4.10
N LEU A 408 26.35 -13.89 -2.80
CA LEU A 408 26.22 -12.78 -1.84
C LEU A 408 26.65 -13.19 -0.42
N THR A 409 26.90 -12.19 0.43
CA THR A 409 27.02 -12.33 1.89
C THR A 409 26.01 -11.38 2.53
N LEU A 410 25.18 -11.88 3.44
CA LEU A 410 24.24 -11.07 4.22
C LEU A 410 24.82 -10.81 5.61
N LEU A 411 24.88 -9.54 5.99
CA LEU A 411 25.54 -9.05 7.19
C LEU A 411 24.57 -8.26 8.06
N ARG A 412 24.17 -8.84 9.20
CA ARG A 412 23.25 -8.23 10.15
C ARG A 412 23.96 -7.23 11.07
N ASN A 413 23.39 -6.05 11.30
CA ASN A 413 23.91 -4.97 12.14
C ASN A 413 23.62 -5.20 13.63
N LEU A 414 24.64 -5.59 14.39
CA LEU A 414 24.60 -5.85 15.83
C LEU A 414 24.87 -4.59 16.68
N GLU A 415 24.26 -3.47 16.31
CA GLU A 415 24.42 -2.13 16.91
C GLU A 415 25.84 -1.54 16.71
N GLY A 416 25.91 -0.23 16.45
CA GLY A 416 27.17 0.51 16.45
C GLY A 416 28.08 0.20 15.25
N GLY A 417 27.52 -0.07 14.06
CA GLY A 417 28.30 -0.36 12.85
C GLY A 417 29.07 -1.68 12.90
N ARG A 418 28.62 -2.65 13.70
CA ARG A 418 29.22 -3.98 13.84
C ARG A 418 28.34 -5.03 13.19
N PHE A 419 28.93 -5.96 12.45
CA PHE A 419 28.20 -6.89 11.60
C PHE A 419 28.46 -8.36 11.94
N ALA A 420 27.46 -9.21 11.68
CA ALA A 420 27.58 -10.66 11.72
C ALA A 420 27.14 -11.31 10.39
N ASP A 421 27.94 -12.26 9.89
CA ASP A 421 27.62 -13.06 8.70
C ASP A 421 26.45 -14.01 8.99
N VAL A 422 25.26 -13.59 8.58
CA VAL A 422 24.00 -14.35 8.72
C VAL A 422 23.64 -15.09 7.44
N THR A 423 24.47 -15.05 6.39
CA THR A 423 24.24 -15.71 5.08
C THR A 423 23.87 -17.19 5.20
N LYS A 424 24.47 -17.90 6.18
CA LYS A 424 24.18 -19.32 6.43
C LYS A 424 22.91 -19.53 7.29
N PRO A 425 22.74 -18.86 8.46
CA PRO A 425 21.45 -18.81 9.16
C PRO A 425 20.25 -18.54 8.23
N ALA A 426 20.38 -17.52 7.38
CA ALA A 426 19.38 -17.07 6.41
C ALA A 426 19.03 -18.09 5.29
N GLY A 427 19.65 -19.27 5.25
CA GLY A 427 19.48 -20.25 4.16
C GLY A 427 20.21 -19.90 2.85
N LEU A 428 20.69 -18.65 2.71
CA LEU A 428 21.28 -18.10 1.49
C LEU A 428 22.62 -18.72 1.07
N ALA A 429 23.21 -19.60 1.88
CA ALA A 429 24.40 -20.39 1.53
C ALA A 429 24.23 -21.29 0.28
N GLY A 430 23.00 -21.50 -0.20
CA GLY A 430 22.72 -22.16 -1.48
C GLY A 430 22.76 -21.24 -2.72
N VAL A 431 22.81 -19.91 -2.54
CA VAL A 431 22.77 -18.94 -3.65
C VAL A 431 24.19 -18.75 -4.20
N VAL A 432 24.50 -19.52 -5.24
CA VAL A 432 25.83 -19.60 -5.86
C VAL A 432 25.89 -18.93 -7.25
N GLY A 433 27.10 -18.85 -7.81
CA GLY A 433 27.39 -18.15 -9.06
C GLY A 433 27.62 -16.64 -8.89
N PRO A 434 28.31 -15.97 -9.84
CA PRO A 434 28.60 -14.54 -9.75
C PRO A 434 27.33 -13.67 -9.77
N ALA A 435 27.27 -12.72 -8.84
CA ALA A 435 26.33 -11.59 -8.86
C ALA A 435 27.08 -10.27 -9.08
N ALA A 436 26.40 -9.29 -9.69
CA ALA A 436 26.98 -7.98 -10.05
C ALA A 436 26.29 -6.79 -9.36
N GLY A 437 25.02 -6.91 -8.99
CA GLY A 437 24.22 -5.88 -8.33
C GLY A 437 23.04 -6.49 -7.58
N MET A 438 22.38 -5.73 -6.71
CA MET A 438 21.23 -6.17 -5.92
C MET A 438 20.30 -4.98 -5.62
N ALA A 439 19.04 -5.25 -5.31
CA ALA A 439 18.09 -4.28 -4.79
C ALA A 439 17.24 -4.89 -3.66
N TRP A 440 17.12 -4.18 -2.54
CA TRP A 440 16.09 -4.39 -1.53
C TRP A 440 14.76 -3.76 -1.99
N ILE A 441 13.67 -4.50 -1.84
CA ILE A 441 12.32 -4.15 -2.27
C ILE A 441 11.32 -5.06 -1.53
N ASP A 442 10.12 -4.56 -1.27
CA ASP A 442 8.97 -5.28 -0.69
C ASP A 442 8.12 -5.77 -1.88
N LEU A 443 8.31 -7.02 -2.34
CA LEU A 443 7.80 -7.47 -3.66
C LEU A 443 6.34 -7.93 -3.64
N ASP A 444 5.90 -8.49 -2.51
CA ASP A 444 4.57 -9.05 -2.32
C ASP A 444 3.69 -8.24 -1.38
N GLN A 445 4.16 -7.04 -1.03
CA GLN A 445 3.53 -6.10 -0.09
C GLN A 445 3.23 -6.73 1.27
N ASP A 446 3.93 -7.80 1.67
CA ASP A 446 3.85 -8.32 3.03
C ASP A 446 4.60 -7.44 4.02
N GLY A 447 5.41 -6.46 3.57
CA GLY A 447 6.01 -5.45 4.43
C GLY A 447 7.31 -5.88 5.08
N ASP A 448 7.89 -7.02 4.72
CA ASP A 448 9.30 -7.36 4.96
C ASP A 448 10.14 -7.12 3.68
N LEU A 449 11.41 -6.72 3.82
CA LEU A 449 12.25 -6.43 2.66
C LEU A 449 12.84 -7.70 2.04
N ASP A 450 12.51 -7.95 0.78
CA ASP A 450 13.08 -8.99 -0.09
C ASP A 450 14.34 -8.51 -0.81
N LEU A 451 15.13 -9.48 -1.29
CA LEU A 451 16.38 -9.20 -2.00
C LEU A 451 16.36 -9.75 -3.43
N VAL A 452 16.33 -8.84 -4.42
CA VAL A 452 16.53 -9.18 -5.84
C VAL A 452 18.03 -9.13 -6.15
N VAL A 453 18.57 -10.20 -6.75
CA VAL A 453 20.01 -10.36 -7.00
C VAL A 453 20.28 -10.44 -8.50
N ALA A 454 20.96 -9.44 -9.05
CA ALA A 454 21.34 -9.36 -10.45
C ALA A 454 22.48 -10.35 -10.77
N ARG A 455 22.18 -11.34 -11.61
CA ARG A 455 23.14 -12.34 -12.09
C ARG A 455 22.97 -12.55 -13.59
N ARG A 456 24.06 -12.95 -14.26
CA ARG A 456 24.03 -13.31 -15.69
C ARG A 456 23.34 -14.66 -15.91
N ALA A 457 22.78 -14.90 -17.09
CA ALA A 457 22.13 -16.19 -17.44
C ALA A 457 23.02 -17.43 -17.20
N ALA A 458 24.34 -17.32 -17.36
CA ALA A 458 25.29 -18.39 -17.07
C ALA A 458 25.38 -18.79 -15.57
N ALA A 459 24.85 -17.96 -14.66
CA ALA A 459 24.70 -18.20 -13.24
C ALA A 459 23.24 -18.49 -12.83
N GLY A 460 22.35 -18.73 -13.81
CA GLY A 460 20.91 -18.96 -13.59
C GLY A 460 20.04 -17.71 -13.74
N GLY A 461 20.59 -16.56 -14.11
CA GLY A 461 19.85 -15.29 -14.21
C GLY A 461 19.47 -14.71 -12.84
N THR A 462 18.69 -13.62 -12.84
CA THR A 462 18.21 -12.95 -11.63
C THR A 462 17.62 -13.93 -10.62
N ALA A 463 17.94 -13.75 -9.33
CA ALA A 463 17.29 -14.46 -8.23
C ALA A 463 16.39 -13.51 -7.46
N VAL A 464 15.25 -14.02 -7.00
CA VAL A 464 14.40 -13.38 -5.99
C VAL A 464 14.54 -14.18 -4.70
N LEU A 465 14.78 -13.49 -3.60
CA LEU A 465 14.96 -14.06 -2.28
C LEU A 465 13.90 -13.43 -1.37
N LEU A 466 12.80 -14.16 -1.17
CA LEU A 466 11.70 -13.71 -0.32
C LEU A 466 12.11 -13.81 1.15
N ASN A 467 11.85 -12.76 1.93
CA ASN A 467 12.08 -12.72 3.35
C ASN A 467 11.02 -13.56 4.06
N ILE A 468 11.45 -14.55 4.82
CA ILE A 468 10.55 -15.43 5.59
C ILE A 468 10.95 -15.45 7.07
N GLY A 469 11.56 -14.35 7.52
CA GLY A 469 11.98 -14.14 8.89
C GLY A 469 10.78 -14.09 9.84
N ALA A 470 10.93 -14.73 10.99
CA ALA A 470 9.94 -14.70 12.07
C ALA A 470 10.57 -14.00 13.28
N ALA A 471 9.85 -13.08 13.94
CA ALA A 471 10.31 -12.61 15.23
C ALA A 471 10.24 -13.74 16.27
N PRO A 472 11.21 -13.82 17.20
CA PRO A 472 10.98 -14.44 18.49
C PRO A 472 9.76 -13.83 19.20
N LEU A 473 9.24 -14.54 20.21
CA LEU A 473 8.07 -14.09 20.95
C LEU A 473 8.31 -12.75 21.65
N ALA A 474 7.31 -11.87 21.59
CA ALA A 474 7.34 -10.53 22.15
C ALA A 474 6.92 -10.55 23.63
N GLU A 475 7.79 -10.04 24.51
CA GLU A 475 7.45 -9.80 25.91
C GLU A 475 6.21 -8.88 26.02
N ALA A 476 5.32 -9.18 26.97
CA ALA A 476 4.10 -8.41 27.19
C ALA A 476 4.38 -6.91 27.39
N GLY A 477 3.76 -6.06 26.56
CA GLY A 477 3.92 -4.61 26.59
C GLY A 477 5.18 -4.07 25.90
N LYS A 478 5.97 -4.89 25.19
CA LYS A 478 7.06 -4.44 24.30
C LYS A 478 6.65 -4.57 22.82
N PRO A 479 7.31 -3.83 21.90
CA PRO A 479 7.26 -4.18 20.48
C PRO A 479 7.86 -5.58 20.24
N PRO A 480 7.54 -6.23 19.11
CA PRO A 480 8.22 -7.45 18.70
C PRO A 480 9.74 -7.25 18.66
N PRO A 481 10.53 -8.27 19.05
CA PRO A 481 11.94 -8.28 18.70
C PRO A 481 12.11 -8.39 17.18
N ALA A 482 13.30 -8.05 16.72
CA ALA A 482 13.74 -8.24 15.35
C ALA A 482 13.50 -9.66 14.82
N LEU A 483 13.34 -9.79 13.50
CA LEU A 483 13.21 -11.10 12.86
C LEU A 483 14.47 -11.96 13.02
N GLU A 484 14.27 -13.29 13.04
CA GLU A 484 15.34 -14.24 12.77
C GLU A 484 15.67 -14.25 11.26
N PRO A 485 16.95 -14.17 10.84
CA PRO A 485 17.29 -14.17 9.41
C PRO A 485 16.92 -15.50 8.75
N ALA A 486 15.96 -15.46 7.82
CA ALA A 486 15.52 -16.59 7.00
C ALA A 486 14.99 -16.10 5.65
N PHE A 487 15.49 -16.66 4.54
CA PHE A 487 15.06 -16.29 3.19
C PHE A 487 14.77 -17.53 2.33
N ARG A 488 13.79 -17.42 1.43
CA ARG A 488 13.40 -18.44 0.46
C ARG A 488 13.73 -17.98 -0.96
N THR A 489 14.62 -18.69 -1.66
CA THR A 489 14.81 -18.45 -3.09
C THR A 489 13.54 -18.82 -3.85
N GLN A 490 12.86 -17.82 -4.41
CA GLN A 490 11.66 -17.99 -5.20
C GLN A 490 12.03 -18.19 -6.68
N GLN A 491 11.15 -18.88 -7.41
CA GLN A 491 11.12 -18.79 -8.87
C GLN A 491 9.84 -18.04 -9.23
N ILE A 492 10.00 -16.98 -10.00
CA ILE A 492 8.94 -16.12 -10.50
C ILE A 492 9.02 -16.17 -12.02
N ASP A 493 7.91 -16.44 -12.68
CA ASP A 493 7.87 -16.41 -14.15
C ASP A 493 8.17 -14.99 -14.66
N GLY A 494 8.79 -14.90 -15.83
CA GLY A 494 9.28 -13.65 -16.38
C GLY A 494 10.58 -13.11 -15.77
N LEU A 495 10.84 -13.29 -14.47
CA LEU A 495 12.14 -12.96 -13.85
C LEU A 495 13.18 -14.09 -13.96
N SER A 496 12.72 -15.34 -13.87
CA SER A 496 13.61 -16.51 -13.79
C SER A 496 14.43 -16.70 -15.08
N GLY A 497 15.76 -16.66 -14.95
CA GLY A 497 16.69 -16.85 -16.07
C GLY A 497 17.05 -15.58 -16.85
N VAL A 498 16.39 -14.44 -16.60
CA VAL A 498 16.76 -13.15 -17.20
C VAL A 498 18.15 -12.72 -16.71
N ALA A 499 18.95 -12.08 -17.58
CA ALA A 499 20.30 -11.66 -17.24
C ALA A 499 20.35 -10.17 -16.87
N ALA A 500 20.81 -9.89 -15.65
CA ALA A 500 21.03 -8.54 -15.14
C ALA A 500 22.47 -8.37 -14.61
N ASP A 501 23.03 -7.17 -14.81
CA ASP A 501 24.20 -6.66 -14.09
C ASP A 501 23.75 -5.64 -13.01
N THR A 502 22.73 -4.83 -13.29
CA THR A 502 22.06 -3.92 -12.34
C THR A 502 20.54 -4.04 -12.44
N ILE A 503 19.85 -3.54 -11.42
CA ILE A 503 18.38 -3.48 -11.30
C ILE A 503 18.02 -2.02 -11.01
N ALA A 504 16.94 -1.53 -11.60
CA ALA A 504 16.24 -0.36 -11.09
C ALA A 504 14.81 -0.74 -10.68
N VAL A 505 14.37 -0.16 -9.57
CA VAL A 505 13.06 -0.28 -8.93
C VAL A 505 12.35 1.07 -9.02
N SER A 506 11.08 1.05 -9.42
CA SER A 506 10.12 2.16 -9.43
C SER A 506 8.74 1.61 -9.74
N ASP A 507 7.69 2.31 -9.30
CA ASP A 507 6.33 2.17 -9.85
C ASP A 507 6.32 2.82 -11.26
N LEU A 508 6.55 2.03 -12.32
CA LEU A 508 6.90 2.57 -13.66
C LEU A 508 5.67 3.03 -14.45
N ASP A 509 4.49 2.52 -14.12
CA ASP A 509 3.26 2.83 -14.83
C ASP A 509 2.13 3.46 -13.98
N ASN A 510 2.42 3.72 -12.71
CA ASN A 510 1.65 4.53 -11.77
C ASN A 510 0.41 3.82 -11.18
N ASP A 511 0.44 2.48 -11.06
CA ASP A 511 -0.57 1.64 -10.38
C ASP A 511 -0.31 1.41 -8.87
N ARG A 512 0.86 1.87 -8.39
CA ARG A 512 1.35 1.83 -6.99
C ARG A 512 2.05 0.53 -6.56
N ASP A 513 2.34 -0.46 -7.40
CA ASP A 513 3.37 -1.45 -7.05
C ASP A 513 4.69 -1.23 -7.80
N CYS A 514 5.79 -1.70 -7.20
CA CYS A 514 7.14 -1.39 -7.69
C CYS A 514 7.62 -2.46 -8.66
N ASP A 515 7.82 -2.06 -9.91
CA ASP A 515 8.34 -2.88 -11.01
C ASP A 515 9.86 -3.02 -10.97
N LEU A 516 10.38 -3.93 -11.80
CA LEU A 516 11.81 -4.20 -11.94
C LEU A 516 12.29 -3.97 -13.38
N VAL A 517 13.17 -2.97 -13.57
CA VAL A 517 13.95 -2.77 -14.80
C VAL A 517 15.29 -3.51 -14.68
N LEU A 518 15.47 -4.57 -15.46
CA LEU A 518 16.68 -5.40 -15.48
C LEU A 518 17.64 -4.95 -16.59
N LEU A 519 18.87 -4.61 -16.20
CA LEU A 519 19.84 -3.87 -17.02
C LEU A 519 21.16 -4.66 -17.15
N SER A 520 21.67 -4.83 -18.37
CA SER A 520 22.81 -5.74 -18.64
C SER A 520 23.72 -5.37 -19.83
N GLY A 521 23.56 -4.16 -20.38
CA GLY A 521 24.20 -3.75 -21.64
C GLY A 521 23.43 -4.18 -22.89
N ALA A 522 22.15 -4.50 -22.74
CA ALA A 522 21.20 -4.85 -23.80
C ALA A 522 19.95 -3.97 -23.69
N GLU A 523 18.97 -4.15 -24.60
CA GLU A 523 17.64 -3.56 -24.45
C GLU A 523 17.06 -3.95 -23.07
N PRO A 524 16.62 -2.99 -22.23
CA PRO A 524 16.14 -3.29 -20.88
C PRO A 524 14.97 -4.28 -20.89
N HIS A 525 14.98 -5.20 -19.93
CA HIS A 525 13.85 -6.10 -19.67
C HIS A 525 13.03 -5.53 -18.51
N ILE A 526 11.72 -5.45 -18.67
CA ILE A 526 10.81 -5.03 -17.60
C ILE A 526 10.09 -6.27 -17.08
N ALA A 527 10.06 -6.44 -15.77
CA ALA A 527 9.09 -7.31 -15.13
C ALA A 527 8.10 -6.41 -14.40
N TRP A 528 6.91 -6.27 -14.97
CA TRP A 528 5.79 -5.58 -14.34
C TRP A 528 5.30 -6.42 -13.17
N ASN A 529 5.06 -5.82 -12.02
CA ASN A 529 4.45 -6.53 -10.88
C ASN A 529 2.91 -6.62 -11.07
N ASP A 530 2.22 -7.32 -10.18
CA ASP A 530 0.77 -7.25 -10.04
C ASP A 530 0.30 -7.50 -8.60
N ARG A 531 1.13 -7.07 -7.64
CA ARG A 531 1.04 -7.27 -6.17
C ARG A 531 1.14 -8.73 -5.70
N LEU A 532 0.68 -9.71 -6.47
CA LEU A 532 0.44 -11.08 -6.00
C LEU A 532 1.58 -12.07 -6.32
N LEU A 533 2.82 -11.59 -6.35
CA LEU A 533 4.03 -12.30 -6.81
C LEU A 533 3.97 -12.84 -8.26
N ARG A 534 3.03 -12.35 -9.09
CA ARG A 534 2.93 -12.73 -10.50
C ARG A 534 3.54 -11.57 -11.30
N PHE A 535 4.60 -11.86 -12.05
CA PHE A 535 5.30 -10.83 -12.81
C PHE A 535 5.12 -11.02 -14.31
N HIS A 536 4.79 -9.94 -15.00
CA HIS A 536 4.60 -9.93 -16.45
C HIS A 536 5.87 -9.43 -17.14
N SER A 537 6.57 -10.31 -17.86
CA SER A 537 7.69 -9.88 -18.72
C SER A 537 7.19 -9.01 -19.87
N GLY A 538 7.64 -7.76 -19.91
CA GLY A 538 7.36 -6.82 -20.97
C GLY A 538 8.61 -6.16 -21.54
N THR A 539 8.35 -5.29 -22.52
CA THR A 539 9.31 -4.25 -22.95
C THR A 539 8.57 -2.92 -22.98
N PHE A 540 9.27 -1.79 -23.06
CA PHE A 540 8.58 -0.48 -23.15
C PHE A 540 7.62 -0.34 -24.35
N ARG A 541 7.68 -1.26 -25.33
CA ARG A 541 6.83 -1.29 -26.54
C ARG A 541 5.35 -1.52 -26.25
N ASP A 542 5.00 -1.95 -25.04
CA ASP A 542 3.63 -2.16 -24.59
C ASP A 542 3.00 -0.86 -24.02
N ARG A 543 3.84 0.13 -23.63
CA ARG A 543 3.44 1.45 -23.10
C ARG A 543 3.80 2.64 -24.04
N LEU A 544 4.80 2.48 -24.91
CA LEU A 544 5.31 3.49 -25.85
C LEU A 544 4.91 3.19 -27.30
N PRO A 545 5.00 4.16 -28.24
CA PRO A 545 4.73 3.93 -29.65
C PRO A 545 5.55 2.74 -30.24
N PRO A 546 4.96 1.84 -31.06
CA PRO A 546 5.62 0.58 -31.45
C PRO A 546 6.96 0.68 -32.20
N ASP A 547 7.26 1.83 -32.80
CA ASP A 547 8.52 2.09 -33.52
C ASP A 547 9.63 2.70 -32.62
N THR A 548 9.36 2.98 -31.33
CA THR A 548 10.26 3.67 -30.40
C THR A 548 11.56 2.90 -30.16
N ALA A 549 12.71 3.56 -30.30
CA ALA A 549 14.03 2.93 -30.31
C ALA A 549 14.70 2.94 -28.94
N ILE A 550 14.43 1.93 -28.11
CA ILE A 550 15.04 1.80 -26.77
C ILE A 550 16.54 1.42 -26.89
N PRO A 551 17.46 2.20 -26.28
CA PRO A 551 18.89 1.96 -26.37
C PRO A 551 19.34 0.80 -25.46
N PRO A 552 20.46 0.11 -25.76
CA PRO A 552 21.03 -0.87 -24.86
C PRO A 552 21.66 -0.18 -23.63
N ALA A 553 21.09 -0.42 -22.45
CA ALA A 553 21.48 0.25 -21.21
C ALA A 553 22.29 -0.66 -20.29
N THR A 554 23.35 -0.10 -19.70
CA THR A 554 24.25 -0.80 -18.76
C THR A 554 23.77 -0.71 -17.32
N SER A 555 23.30 0.48 -16.93
CA SER A 555 22.68 0.81 -15.64
C SER A 555 21.67 1.93 -15.86
N GLY A 556 20.83 2.20 -14.86
CA GLY A 556 19.93 3.33 -14.86
C GLY A 556 19.51 3.72 -13.45
N LEU A 557 18.82 4.85 -13.33
CA LEU A 557 18.23 5.38 -12.10
C LEU A 557 16.91 6.08 -12.43
N VAL A 558 16.09 6.36 -11.42
CA VAL A 558 14.78 7.01 -11.59
C VAL A 558 14.73 8.39 -10.93
N LEU A 559 14.04 9.33 -11.60
CA LEU A 559 13.78 10.69 -11.10
C LEU A 559 12.62 11.34 -11.88
N ASP A 560 11.83 12.19 -11.25
CA ASP A 560 10.82 13.05 -11.92
C ASP A 560 11.55 14.14 -12.72
N ALA A 561 11.97 13.81 -13.95
CA ALA A 561 13.02 14.57 -14.63
C ALA A 561 12.52 15.88 -15.23
N ASP A 562 11.24 15.97 -15.61
CA ASP A 562 10.64 17.23 -16.07
C ASP A 562 9.53 17.81 -15.19
N ARG A 563 9.46 17.33 -13.93
CA ARG A 563 8.55 17.78 -12.85
C ARG A 563 7.08 17.62 -13.24
N ASP A 564 6.73 16.48 -13.83
CA ASP A 564 5.37 16.21 -14.31
C ASP A 564 4.61 15.13 -13.52
N GLY A 565 5.27 14.54 -12.51
CA GLY A 565 4.71 13.60 -11.54
C GLY A 565 4.91 12.13 -11.90
N TRP A 566 5.42 11.84 -13.10
CA TRP A 566 5.87 10.50 -13.50
C TRP A 566 7.38 10.40 -13.26
N PHE A 567 7.84 9.27 -12.71
CA PHE A 567 9.26 9.04 -12.52
C PHE A 567 9.88 8.52 -13.83
N ASP A 568 10.80 9.30 -14.40
CA ASP A 568 11.45 9.01 -15.68
C ASP A 568 12.72 8.17 -15.49
N LEU A 569 13.10 7.39 -16.51
CA LEU A 569 14.27 6.52 -16.48
C LEU A 569 15.50 7.20 -17.10
N PHE A 570 16.53 7.45 -16.29
CA PHE A 570 17.84 7.94 -16.73
C PHE A 570 18.80 6.76 -16.96
N MET A 571 19.06 6.41 -18.23
CA MET A 571 19.85 5.24 -18.65
C MET A 571 21.30 5.60 -19.01
N LEU A 572 22.25 4.77 -18.56
CA LEU A 572 23.67 4.83 -18.95
C LEU A 572 23.95 3.90 -20.13
N VAL A 573 24.32 4.48 -21.28
CA VAL A 573 24.59 3.75 -22.53
C VAL A 573 26.10 3.63 -22.75
N ALA A 574 26.58 2.44 -23.08
CA ALA A 574 28.02 2.17 -23.21
C ALA A 574 28.66 3.01 -24.33
N ALA A 575 29.67 3.82 -23.97
CA ALA A 575 30.40 4.73 -24.87
C ALA A 575 29.55 5.83 -25.56
N GLU A 576 28.33 6.09 -25.08
CA GLU A 576 27.46 7.16 -25.55
C GLU A 576 26.97 8.06 -24.39
N PRO A 577 26.50 9.29 -24.67
CA PRO A 577 25.81 10.11 -23.67
C PRO A 577 24.60 9.37 -23.06
N PRO A 578 24.31 9.58 -21.76
CA PRO A 578 23.11 9.07 -21.12
C PRO A 578 21.82 9.42 -21.86
N ARG A 579 20.78 8.62 -21.66
CA ARG A 579 19.45 8.81 -22.27
C ARG A 579 18.39 8.96 -21.20
N VAL A 580 17.51 9.94 -21.36
CA VAL A 580 16.30 10.11 -20.55
C VAL A 580 15.14 9.55 -21.35
N LEU A 581 14.45 8.56 -20.79
CA LEU A 581 13.17 8.08 -21.31
C LEU A 581 12.08 8.52 -20.33
N SER A 582 11.12 9.31 -20.81
CA SER A 582 9.95 9.61 -20.00
C SER A 582 8.92 8.49 -20.08
N LEU A 583 8.30 8.16 -18.95
CA LEU A 583 7.37 7.03 -18.81
C LEU A 583 5.90 7.41 -18.91
N ARG A 584 5.59 8.72 -18.96
CA ARG A 584 4.24 9.23 -19.23
C ARG A 584 3.67 8.65 -20.54
N PRO A 585 2.40 8.21 -20.57
CA PRO A 585 1.73 7.79 -21.80
C PRO A 585 1.87 8.82 -22.94
N ALA A 586 2.14 8.31 -24.16
CA ALA A 586 2.46 9.09 -25.35
C ALA A 586 3.77 9.95 -25.29
N ALA A 587 4.73 9.58 -24.43
CA ALA A 587 6.08 10.13 -24.44
C ALA A 587 6.81 9.96 -25.80
N ALA A 588 7.85 10.77 -25.99
CA ALA A 588 8.71 10.77 -27.18
C ALA A 588 9.95 9.87 -27.01
N GLU A 589 10.64 9.65 -28.13
CA GLU A 589 11.92 8.91 -28.21
C GLU A 589 12.95 9.31 -27.13
N PRO A 590 13.72 8.35 -26.56
CA PRO A 590 14.71 8.63 -25.51
C PRO A 590 15.69 9.77 -25.84
N ALA A 591 15.60 10.86 -25.08
CA ALA A 591 16.38 12.07 -25.31
C ALA A 591 17.83 11.91 -24.81
N ALA A 592 18.82 12.33 -25.60
CA ALA A 592 20.22 12.31 -25.18
C ALA A 592 20.55 13.51 -24.28
N ALA A 593 21.16 13.25 -23.12
CA ALA A 593 21.70 14.28 -22.25
C ALA A 593 22.87 15.02 -22.91
N ALA A 594 23.04 16.32 -22.63
CA ALA A 594 24.16 17.12 -23.11
C ALA A 594 25.40 16.89 -22.23
N ALA A 595 25.91 15.65 -22.27
CA ALA A 595 26.87 15.07 -21.35
C ALA A 595 27.91 14.19 -22.07
N PRO A 596 29.11 13.97 -21.48
CA PRO A 596 29.98 12.88 -21.90
C PRO A 596 29.37 11.51 -21.53
N PRO A 597 29.85 10.39 -22.10
CA PRO A 597 29.50 9.06 -21.65
C PRO A 597 29.82 8.86 -20.16
N LEU A 598 28.85 8.34 -19.40
CA LEU A 598 28.96 8.08 -17.97
C LEU A 598 29.00 6.58 -17.67
N VAL A 599 29.71 6.22 -16.60
CA VAL A 599 29.77 4.87 -16.01
C VAL A 599 29.14 4.80 -14.61
N GLN A 600 28.89 5.96 -13.99
CA GLN A 600 28.08 6.11 -12.76
C GLN A 600 27.24 7.37 -12.86
N ALA A 601 26.05 7.34 -12.26
CA ALA A 601 25.24 8.52 -12.00
C ALA A 601 24.45 8.35 -10.68
N ALA A 602 24.13 9.45 -10.02
CA ALA A 602 23.25 9.53 -8.86
C ALA A 602 22.35 10.76 -8.98
N ALA A 603 21.06 10.60 -8.67
CA ALA A 603 20.10 11.69 -8.63
C ALA A 603 20.22 12.45 -7.31
N VAL A 604 20.35 13.77 -7.39
CA VAL A 604 20.47 14.66 -6.23
C VAL A 604 20.09 16.07 -6.64
N ASP A 605 19.28 16.76 -5.85
CA ASP A 605 19.13 18.21 -5.99
C ASP A 605 20.37 18.90 -5.40
N ILE A 606 21.34 19.27 -6.25
CA ILE A 606 22.66 19.73 -5.79
C ILE A 606 22.70 21.24 -5.50
N ASP A 607 21.89 22.02 -6.23
CA ASP A 607 21.76 23.47 -6.05
C ASP A 607 20.47 23.89 -5.30
N LEU A 608 19.65 22.91 -4.91
CA LEU A 608 18.50 23.05 -4.02
C LEU A 608 17.39 23.95 -4.60
N ASP A 609 17.20 23.94 -5.92
CA ASP A 609 16.12 24.66 -6.64
C ASP A 609 14.83 23.83 -6.85
N GLY A 610 14.83 22.58 -6.39
CA GLY A 610 13.74 21.63 -6.52
C GLY A 610 13.83 20.68 -7.72
N ALA A 611 14.89 20.76 -8.54
CA ALA A 611 15.15 19.79 -9.59
C ALA A 611 16.13 18.72 -9.12
N ALA A 612 15.80 17.45 -9.37
CA ALA A 612 16.80 16.40 -9.29
C ALA A 612 17.83 16.57 -10.43
N ASP A 613 19.06 16.93 -10.07
CA ASP A 613 20.24 16.97 -10.94
C ASP A 613 20.95 15.60 -10.95
N ILE A 614 22.02 15.48 -11.77
CA ILE A 614 22.84 14.28 -11.85
C ILE A 614 24.30 14.58 -11.51
N VAL A 615 24.81 13.95 -10.46
CA VAL A 615 26.24 13.82 -10.19
C VAL A 615 26.70 12.45 -10.70
N GLY A 616 27.85 12.38 -11.40
CA GLY A 616 28.31 11.11 -11.95
C GLY A 616 29.78 11.03 -12.35
N LEU A 617 30.20 9.84 -12.77
CA LEU A 617 31.55 9.55 -13.25
C LEU A 617 31.52 9.34 -14.77
N SER A 618 32.29 10.13 -15.51
CA SER A 618 32.50 9.92 -16.94
C SER A 618 33.45 8.75 -17.22
N GLN A 619 33.25 8.09 -18.36
CA GLN A 619 34.12 7.00 -18.85
C GLN A 619 35.59 7.46 -19.06
N ALA A 620 35.84 8.76 -19.11
CA ALA A 620 37.18 9.36 -19.19
C ALA A 620 37.90 9.50 -17.83
N GLY A 621 37.24 9.17 -16.72
CA GLY A 621 37.81 9.30 -15.37
C GLY A 621 37.72 10.72 -14.78
N ALA A 622 36.65 11.44 -15.09
CA ALA A 622 36.35 12.76 -14.50
C ALA A 622 34.94 12.80 -13.90
N ALA A 623 34.80 13.44 -12.74
CA ALA A 623 33.50 13.72 -12.12
C ALA A 623 32.74 14.77 -12.95
N VAL A 624 31.43 14.58 -13.09
CA VAL A 624 30.54 15.38 -13.92
C VAL A 624 29.33 15.79 -13.08
N LEU A 625 28.90 17.05 -13.24
CA LEU A 625 27.60 17.54 -12.79
C LEU A 625 26.78 17.89 -14.04
N LEU A 626 25.57 17.34 -14.13
CA LEU A 626 24.56 17.76 -15.11
C LEU A 626 23.43 18.47 -14.37
N ILE A 627 23.17 19.73 -14.73
CA ILE A 627 22.02 20.47 -14.20
C ILE A 627 20.79 20.17 -15.07
N ASN A 628 19.67 19.85 -14.43
CA ASN A 628 18.38 19.59 -15.04
C ASN A 628 17.67 20.91 -15.40
N ARG A 629 17.02 20.94 -16.56
CA ARG A 629 16.25 22.10 -17.06
C ARG A 629 14.94 21.68 -17.73
N GLY A 630 14.13 20.93 -16.98
CA GLY A 630 12.88 20.32 -17.44
C GLY A 630 13.19 19.20 -18.43
N GLY A 631 13.64 18.06 -17.91
CA GLY A 631 13.98 16.84 -18.66
C GLY A 631 15.28 16.93 -19.48
N ARG A 632 15.93 18.08 -19.50
CA ARG A 632 17.17 18.33 -20.27
C ARG A 632 18.35 18.57 -19.34
N PHE A 633 19.27 17.61 -19.32
CA PHE A 633 20.46 17.63 -18.48
C PHE A 633 21.65 18.27 -19.24
N GLU A 634 22.18 19.37 -18.71
CA GLU A 634 23.31 20.12 -19.27
C GLU A 634 24.57 19.99 -18.39
N ALA A 635 25.67 19.49 -18.96
CA ALA A 635 26.93 19.36 -18.22
C ALA A 635 27.56 20.73 -17.85
N VAL A 636 27.84 20.92 -16.56
CA VAL A 636 28.50 22.14 -16.06
C VAL A 636 30.01 21.99 -16.13
N GLY A 637 30.62 22.68 -17.10
CA GLY A 637 32.08 22.75 -17.24
C GLY A 637 32.76 23.32 -16.00
N ASP A 638 33.88 22.72 -15.60
CA ASP A 638 34.70 23.09 -14.43
C ASP A 638 33.98 23.09 -13.05
N ALA A 639 32.77 22.50 -12.93
CA ALA A 639 31.98 22.49 -11.68
C ALA A 639 32.76 22.03 -10.43
N PHE A 640 33.61 21.02 -10.59
CA PHE A 640 34.47 20.46 -9.54
C PHE A 640 35.95 20.83 -9.72
N ALA A 641 36.31 21.76 -10.61
CA ALA A 641 37.70 22.14 -10.83
C ALA A 641 38.29 22.88 -9.63
N SER A 642 39.50 22.50 -9.20
CA SER A 642 40.28 23.30 -8.26
C SER A 642 40.85 24.54 -8.96
N GLY A 643 40.76 25.71 -8.32
CA GLY A 643 41.07 26.99 -8.95
C GLY A 643 42.45 27.08 -9.61
N SER A 644 42.51 27.82 -10.72
CA SER A 644 43.66 28.08 -11.61
C SER A 644 44.07 26.99 -12.62
N ALA A 645 43.40 25.84 -12.66
CA ALA A 645 43.29 25.07 -13.91
C ALA A 645 42.22 25.72 -14.80
N SER A 646 42.49 25.90 -16.09
CA SER A 646 41.47 26.27 -17.08
C SER A 646 40.81 25.02 -17.67
N ALA A 647 39.56 25.12 -18.12
CA ALA A 647 38.82 24.04 -18.81
C ALA A 647 39.64 23.29 -19.88
N GLU A 648 40.50 24.01 -20.62
CA GLU A 648 41.37 23.43 -21.65
C GLU A 648 42.35 22.37 -21.10
N ALA A 649 42.73 22.46 -19.83
CA ALA A 649 43.64 21.51 -19.17
C ALA A 649 42.93 20.20 -18.80
N VAL A 650 41.72 20.27 -18.22
CA VAL A 650 40.96 19.08 -17.77
C VAL A 650 40.44 18.27 -18.96
N VAL A 651 40.02 18.94 -20.04
CA VAL A 651 39.45 18.28 -21.23
C VAL A 651 40.53 17.73 -22.18
N ASN A 652 41.75 18.28 -22.20
CA ASN A 652 42.84 17.81 -23.08
C ASN A 652 43.98 17.05 -22.38
N SER A 653 43.98 16.90 -21.05
CA SER A 653 44.91 16.00 -20.37
C SER A 653 44.47 14.54 -20.58
N GLY A 654 44.88 13.94 -21.70
CA GLY A 654 44.60 12.55 -22.07
C GLY A 654 45.30 11.50 -21.19
N ASN A 655 45.02 11.51 -19.89
CA ASN A 655 45.21 10.44 -18.90
C ASN A 655 44.65 10.92 -17.53
N SER A 656 43.34 10.81 -17.33
CA SER A 656 42.67 11.00 -16.02
C SER A 656 42.01 9.71 -15.49
N SER A 657 42.51 8.54 -15.92
CA SER A 657 42.07 7.20 -15.47
C SER A 657 42.40 6.87 -14.00
N ASP A 658 42.59 7.91 -13.18
CA ASP A 658 42.85 7.86 -11.74
C ASP A 658 41.55 7.81 -10.92
N LEU A 659 40.46 8.43 -11.39
CA LEU A 659 39.19 8.49 -10.67
C LEU A 659 38.37 7.21 -10.89
N LEU A 660 37.84 6.65 -9.81
CA LEU A 660 37.03 5.42 -9.80
C LEU A 660 35.59 5.61 -9.33
N ALA A 661 35.31 6.63 -8.53
CA ALA A 661 33.96 6.93 -8.06
C ALA A 661 33.75 8.43 -7.91
N ALA A 662 32.51 8.89 -8.11
CA ALA A 662 32.04 10.23 -7.82
C ALA A 662 30.58 10.17 -7.36
N VAL A 663 30.34 10.41 -6.07
CA VAL A 663 29.04 10.16 -5.40
C VAL A 663 28.65 11.36 -4.53
N PRO A 664 27.39 11.82 -4.57
CA PRO A 664 26.89 12.88 -3.69
C PRO A 664 26.49 12.33 -2.31
N ALA A 665 26.83 13.08 -1.25
CA ALA A 665 26.43 12.76 0.13
C ALA A 665 26.51 13.99 1.05
N ASP A 666 25.59 14.13 2.01
CA ASP A 666 25.66 15.16 3.06
C ASP A 666 26.61 14.70 4.19
N ILE A 667 27.91 14.94 4.02
CA ILE A 667 28.95 14.37 4.90
C ILE A 667 29.10 15.16 6.21
N ASP A 668 28.79 16.45 6.21
CA ASP A 668 28.88 17.26 7.43
C ASP A 668 27.54 17.54 8.14
N GLY A 669 26.42 17.22 7.47
CA GLY A 669 25.08 17.27 8.04
C GLY A 669 24.38 18.63 7.88
N ASP A 670 24.98 19.61 7.19
CA ASP A 670 24.35 20.93 6.98
C ASP A 670 23.20 20.94 5.94
N GLY A 671 22.99 19.81 5.25
CA GLY A 671 21.89 19.58 4.32
C GLY A 671 22.20 19.95 2.87
N GLN A 672 23.45 20.27 2.55
CA GLN A 672 23.92 20.49 1.19
C GLN A 672 24.78 19.30 0.78
N SER A 673 24.35 18.51 -0.21
CA SER A 673 25.11 17.35 -0.66
C SER A 673 26.50 17.75 -1.15
N ASP A 674 27.53 17.19 -0.51
CA ASP A 674 28.94 17.31 -0.90
C ASP A 674 29.27 16.36 -2.04
N LEU A 675 30.45 16.52 -2.66
CA LEU A 675 31.01 15.49 -3.53
C LEU A 675 32.07 14.66 -2.79
N VAL A 676 31.85 13.35 -2.71
CA VAL A 676 32.86 12.34 -2.35
C VAL A 676 33.41 11.73 -3.64
N THR A 677 34.73 11.57 -3.73
CA THR A 677 35.37 10.84 -4.83
C THR A 677 36.40 9.82 -4.34
N LEU A 678 36.59 8.78 -5.14
CA LEU A 678 37.62 7.76 -4.92
C LEU A 678 38.62 7.76 -6.08
N SER A 679 39.92 7.82 -5.75
CA SER A 679 41.05 7.86 -6.70
C SER A 679 42.05 6.73 -6.44
N ARG A 680 42.68 6.18 -7.49
CA ARG A 680 43.75 5.18 -7.39
C ARG A 680 45.01 5.71 -6.72
N SER A 681 45.41 6.94 -7.01
CA SER A 681 46.67 7.54 -6.51
C SER A 681 46.50 8.38 -5.24
N ARG A 682 45.34 9.01 -5.03
CA ARG A 682 45.07 9.95 -3.92
C ARG A 682 44.13 9.38 -2.87
N GLY A 683 43.19 8.52 -3.26
CA GLY A 683 42.26 7.85 -2.35
C GLY A 683 40.92 8.54 -2.20
N LEU A 684 40.36 8.55 -0.98
CA LEU A 684 39.12 9.26 -0.68
C LEU A 684 39.38 10.76 -0.56
N GLU A 685 38.76 11.54 -1.44
CA GLU A 685 38.70 12.99 -1.37
C GLU A 685 37.26 13.46 -1.17
N TRP A 686 37.10 14.50 -0.36
CA TRP A 686 35.84 15.20 -0.13
C TRP A 686 35.96 16.65 -0.62
N ARG A 687 34.86 17.17 -1.14
CA ARG A 687 34.72 18.56 -1.56
C ARG A 687 33.43 19.12 -0.98
N ARG A 688 33.59 19.96 0.05
CA ARG A 688 32.47 20.62 0.70
C ARG A 688 31.64 21.42 -0.28
N ASN A 689 30.32 21.28 -0.24
CA ASN A 689 29.38 22.19 -0.86
C ASN A 689 29.36 23.50 -0.03
N LEU A 690 29.81 24.61 -0.63
CA LEU A 690 29.84 25.92 0.05
C LEU A 690 28.54 26.71 -0.16
N GLY A 691 27.55 26.10 -0.81
CA GLY A 691 26.22 26.64 -1.01
C GLY A 691 26.10 27.76 -2.02
N ASN A 692 24.85 28.18 -2.17
CA ASN A 692 24.41 29.26 -3.05
C ASN A 692 23.38 30.21 -2.38
N GLY A 693 22.81 29.82 -1.23
CA GLY A 693 21.77 30.56 -0.50
C GLY A 693 20.44 29.82 -0.36
N ASN A 694 20.26 28.71 -1.10
CA ASN A 694 19.10 27.82 -1.00
C ASN A 694 19.18 26.92 0.25
N ARG A 695 18.12 26.14 0.49
CA ARG A 695 17.92 25.31 1.69
C ARG A 695 17.30 23.97 1.32
N ALA A 696 17.68 22.94 2.06
CA ALA A 696 17.12 21.61 1.93
C ALA A 696 16.12 21.28 3.05
N LEU A 697 15.18 20.42 2.71
CA LEU A 697 14.50 19.52 3.63
C LEU A 697 15.19 18.14 3.56
N ARG A 698 15.48 17.53 4.71
CA ARG A 698 16.07 16.18 4.81
C ARG A 698 15.06 15.25 5.47
N LEU A 699 14.64 14.19 4.78
CA LEU A 699 13.57 13.30 5.21
C LEU A 699 14.03 11.86 5.36
N VAL A 700 13.56 11.17 6.39
CA VAL A 700 13.50 9.71 6.45
C VAL A 700 12.04 9.31 6.59
N VAL A 701 11.56 8.49 5.66
CA VAL A 701 10.24 7.86 5.68
C VAL A 701 10.36 6.42 6.20
N SER A 702 9.38 5.93 6.95
CA SER A 702 9.41 4.59 7.56
C SER A 702 8.00 4.05 7.87
N GLY A 703 7.67 2.86 7.38
CA GLY A 703 6.36 2.19 7.59
C GLY A 703 6.21 1.46 8.93
N ARG A 704 6.70 2.05 10.04
CA ARG A 704 7.00 1.33 11.29
C ARG A 704 5.84 0.48 11.86
N ARG A 705 6.20 -0.75 12.26
CA ARG A 705 5.37 -1.73 12.97
C ARG A 705 5.09 -1.35 14.44
N GLU A 706 4.34 -0.27 14.70
CA GLU A 706 3.84 0.01 16.05
C GLU A 706 2.58 -0.84 16.34
N ARG A 707 2.57 -1.60 17.46
CA ARG A 707 1.46 -2.49 17.84
C ARG A 707 0.10 -1.78 18.07
N SER A 708 0.08 -0.45 18.20
CA SER A 708 -1.15 0.37 18.28
C SER A 708 -1.69 0.84 16.94
N ALA A 709 -1.00 0.53 15.83
CA ALA A 709 -1.43 0.79 14.47
C ALA A 709 -1.50 -0.53 13.69
N SER A 710 -2.67 -0.89 13.16
CA SER A 710 -2.83 -2.06 12.30
C SER A 710 -2.21 -1.80 10.93
N LEU A 711 -0.88 -1.85 10.85
CA LEU A 711 -0.04 -1.54 9.70
C LEU A 711 1.10 -2.54 9.54
N ARG A 712 1.47 -2.82 8.29
CA ARG A 712 2.58 -3.70 7.93
C ARG A 712 3.21 -3.29 6.59
N THR A 713 3.77 -2.09 6.54
CA THR A 713 4.58 -1.58 5.42
C THR A 713 6.07 -1.77 5.73
N ASN A 714 6.93 -1.88 4.72
CA ASN A 714 8.37 -2.05 4.96
C ASN A 714 9.02 -0.88 5.74
N ALA A 715 9.93 -1.24 6.66
CA ALA A 715 10.51 -0.31 7.62
C ALA A 715 11.33 0.84 7.00
N ASP A 716 11.86 0.66 5.78
CA ASP A 716 12.63 1.67 5.07
C ASP A 716 11.80 2.60 4.17
N GLY A 717 10.50 2.33 4.02
CA GLY A 717 9.62 3.09 3.11
C GLY A 717 10.07 3.02 1.65
N VAL A 718 10.66 1.91 1.22
CA VAL A 718 11.10 1.68 -0.17
C VAL A 718 9.87 1.72 -1.08
N GLY A 719 9.92 2.55 -2.12
CA GLY A 719 8.77 2.84 -3.00
C GLY A 719 8.00 4.11 -2.64
N ALA A 720 8.24 4.70 -1.46
CA ALA A 720 7.52 5.91 -1.06
C ALA A 720 7.92 7.13 -1.92
N ARG A 721 6.92 7.81 -2.50
CA ARG A 721 7.09 9.03 -3.30
C ARG A 721 6.85 10.25 -2.43
N VAL A 722 7.75 11.23 -2.47
CA VAL A 722 7.69 12.41 -1.63
C VAL A 722 7.82 13.68 -2.46
N ALA A 723 6.94 14.65 -2.22
CA ALA A 723 6.96 15.94 -2.89
C ALA A 723 6.78 17.11 -1.91
N ALA A 724 7.69 18.08 -1.93
CA ALA A 724 7.61 19.29 -1.12
C ALA A 724 7.17 20.50 -1.97
N LEU A 725 6.23 21.29 -1.45
CA LEU A 725 5.85 22.59 -2.00
C LEU A 725 6.33 23.70 -1.05
N ALA A 726 7.01 24.72 -1.54
CA ALA A 726 7.51 25.85 -0.76
C ALA A 726 7.43 27.16 -1.55
N GLY A 727 6.35 27.92 -1.35
CA GLY A 727 5.99 29.06 -2.18
C GLY A 727 5.92 28.67 -3.68
N PRO A 728 6.81 29.19 -4.54
CA PRO A 728 6.91 28.81 -5.95
C PRO A 728 7.77 27.58 -6.24
N VAL A 729 8.42 26.98 -5.23
CA VAL A 729 9.31 25.82 -5.40
C VAL A 729 8.51 24.52 -5.25
N VAL A 730 8.74 23.60 -6.19
CA VAL A 730 8.24 22.23 -6.17
C VAL A 730 9.44 21.31 -6.32
N ALA A 731 9.56 20.33 -5.43
CA ALA A 731 10.61 19.32 -5.44
C ALA A 731 10.02 17.92 -5.20
N SER A 732 10.43 16.93 -5.99
CA SER A 732 9.92 15.55 -5.96
C SER A 732 11.05 14.52 -5.98
N MET A 733 10.88 13.42 -5.25
CA MET A 733 11.83 12.29 -5.19
C MET A 733 11.10 11.00 -4.83
N GLU A 734 11.58 9.86 -5.31
CA GLU A 734 11.09 8.52 -4.94
C GLU A 734 12.17 7.79 -4.12
N ASN A 735 11.77 7.13 -3.04
CA ASN A 735 12.67 6.41 -2.15
C ASN A 735 12.99 5.01 -2.69
N THR A 736 13.65 4.96 -3.86
CA THR A 736 13.95 3.73 -4.61
C THR A 736 15.36 3.78 -5.23
N THR A 737 15.48 3.88 -6.56
CA THR A 737 16.75 3.71 -7.29
C THR A 737 17.33 5.05 -7.70
N LEU A 738 17.84 5.79 -6.72
CA LEU A 738 18.46 7.11 -6.91
C LEU A 738 19.93 7.03 -7.40
N SER A 739 20.42 5.87 -7.82
CA SER A 739 21.82 5.67 -8.23
C SER A 739 22.01 4.58 -9.28
N ALA A 740 22.53 4.98 -10.45
CA ALA A 740 22.95 4.10 -11.53
C ALA A 740 24.38 3.63 -11.25
N SER A 741 24.51 2.64 -10.38
CA SER A 741 25.79 2.03 -9.96
C SER A 741 25.58 0.58 -9.51
N LEU A 742 26.61 -0.06 -8.96
CA LEU A 742 26.48 -1.37 -8.31
C LEU A 742 26.14 -1.28 -6.81
N GLY A 743 25.78 -0.09 -6.31
CA GLY A 743 25.42 0.16 -4.92
C GLY A 743 24.02 0.75 -4.77
N GLN A 744 23.23 0.20 -3.85
CA GLN A 744 21.98 0.81 -3.36
C GLN A 744 22.27 1.48 -2.00
N PRO A 745 22.34 2.82 -1.92
CA PRO A 745 22.58 3.55 -0.68
C PRO A 745 21.29 3.74 0.13
N ARG A 746 21.44 4.00 1.43
CA ARG A 746 20.34 4.38 2.34
C ARG A 746 20.69 5.72 2.99
N GLN A 747 20.28 6.80 2.32
CA GLN A 747 20.46 8.19 2.76
C GLN A 747 19.08 8.84 2.99
N PRO A 748 18.98 9.87 3.85
CA PRO A 748 17.79 10.71 3.88
C PRO A 748 17.48 11.32 2.50
N VAL A 749 16.21 11.33 2.12
CA VAL A 749 15.72 12.03 0.92
C VAL A 749 15.96 13.53 1.10
N VAL A 750 16.63 14.15 0.12
CA VAL A 750 16.95 15.59 0.10
C VAL A 750 16.09 16.28 -0.95
N LEU A 751 15.32 17.28 -0.51
CA LEU A 751 14.47 18.11 -1.38
C LEU A 751 14.86 19.58 -1.25
N GLY A 752 15.21 20.25 -2.33
CA GLY A 752 15.48 21.69 -2.35
C GLY A 752 14.21 22.52 -2.23
N LEU A 753 14.27 23.56 -1.40
CA LEU A 753 13.18 24.50 -1.18
C LEU A 753 13.49 25.90 -1.72
N GLY A 754 14.52 26.04 -2.56
CA GLY A 754 15.09 27.34 -2.91
C GLY A 754 15.47 28.12 -1.64
N PRO A 755 15.16 29.42 -1.53
CA PRO A 755 15.45 30.21 -0.34
C PRO A 755 14.55 29.92 0.87
N ALA A 756 13.48 29.13 0.72
CA ALA A 756 12.40 29.02 1.70
C ALA A 756 12.82 28.27 2.99
N THR A 757 12.39 28.77 4.15
CA THR A 757 12.78 28.23 5.46
C THR A 757 11.94 27.04 5.94
N ARG A 758 10.90 26.66 5.19
CA ARG A 758 10.02 25.52 5.43
C ARG A 758 9.39 25.09 4.10
N ALA A 759 8.96 23.84 4.02
CA ALA A 759 7.93 23.44 3.07
C ALA A 759 6.56 23.83 3.62
N ASP A 760 5.69 24.38 2.79
CA ASP A 760 4.28 24.66 3.12
C ASP A 760 3.51 23.35 3.32
N VAL A 761 3.81 22.36 2.47
CA VAL A 761 3.36 20.98 2.59
C VAL A 761 4.44 20.02 2.08
N VAL A 762 4.58 18.88 2.76
CA VAL A 762 5.29 17.68 2.31
C VAL A 762 4.24 16.60 2.07
N ARG A 763 4.04 16.24 0.80
CA ARG A 763 3.11 15.19 0.36
C ARG A 763 3.87 13.88 0.27
N ILE A 764 3.26 12.79 0.71
CA ILE A 764 3.78 11.43 0.61
C ILE A 764 2.73 10.55 -0.08
N ARG A 765 3.20 9.59 -0.89
CA ARG A 765 2.48 8.37 -1.26
C ARG A 765 3.30 7.19 -0.81
N TRP A 766 2.71 6.34 0.02
CA TRP A 766 3.35 5.11 0.50
C TRP A 766 3.11 3.93 -0.46
N PRO A 767 3.91 2.86 -0.41
CA PRO A 767 3.81 1.72 -1.33
C PRO A 767 2.49 0.94 -1.23
N ASP A 768 1.82 0.98 -0.08
CA ASP A 768 0.48 0.40 0.11
C ASP A 768 -0.65 1.27 -0.49
N GLY A 769 -0.32 2.51 -0.88
CA GLY A 769 -1.22 3.50 -1.43
C GLY A 769 -1.63 4.65 -0.49
N VAL A 770 -1.20 4.70 0.79
CA VAL A 770 -1.58 5.80 1.71
C VAL A 770 -1.21 7.17 1.14
N PRO A 771 -2.18 8.11 1.00
CA PRO A 771 -1.89 9.52 0.84
C PRO A 771 -1.70 10.19 2.21
N GLN A 772 -0.51 10.73 2.46
CA GLN A 772 -0.20 11.50 3.68
C GLN A 772 0.32 12.88 3.30
N ALA A 773 0.06 13.89 4.14
CA ALA A 773 0.54 15.25 3.91
C ALA A 773 0.83 15.96 5.24
N GLU A 774 2.09 16.37 5.43
CA GLU A 774 2.56 17.15 6.59
C GLU A 774 2.63 18.65 6.23
N LEU A 775 2.22 19.54 7.13
CA LEU A 775 2.18 20.99 6.88
C LEU A 775 3.30 21.76 7.58
N ASP A 776 3.74 22.88 6.97
CA ASP A 776 4.67 23.85 7.56
C ASP A 776 6.02 23.25 8.05
N VAL A 777 6.53 22.21 7.37
CA VAL A 777 7.70 21.41 7.77
C VAL A 777 9.02 22.19 7.61
N ALA A 778 9.73 22.41 8.72
CA ALA A 778 10.91 23.28 8.76
C ALA A 778 12.16 22.73 8.05
N ALA A 779 12.86 23.60 7.32
CA ALA A 779 14.09 23.28 6.60
C ALA A 779 15.33 23.16 7.50
N GLY A 780 16.41 22.54 7.00
CA GLY A 780 17.73 22.52 7.65
C GLY A 780 17.83 21.63 8.89
N LYS A 781 16.98 20.61 8.98
CA LYS A 781 17.08 19.50 9.94
C LYS A 781 16.68 18.19 9.26
N LEU A 782 17.15 17.09 9.82
CA LEU A 782 16.57 15.77 9.57
C LEU A 782 15.18 15.70 10.21
N VAL A 783 14.17 15.36 9.42
CA VAL A 783 12.81 15.07 9.86
C VAL A 783 12.54 13.59 9.58
N ARG A 784 11.96 12.90 10.55
CA ARG A 784 11.54 11.50 10.44
C ARG A 784 10.02 11.49 10.38
N ILE A 785 9.45 10.92 9.32
CA ILE A 785 8.00 10.84 9.09
C ILE A 785 7.63 9.35 9.04
N GLU A 786 6.69 8.97 9.90
CA GLU A 786 6.17 7.62 10.00
C GLU A 786 4.78 7.58 9.34
N GLU A 787 4.42 6.41 8.82
CA GLU A 787 3.16 6.21 8.10
C GLU A 787 1.93 6.42 9.00
N THR A 788 0.92 7.13 8.49
CA THR A 788 -0.36 7.29 9.17
C THR A 788 -1.30 6.11 8.88
N SER A 789 -1.74 5.40 9.92
CA SER A 789 -2.65 4.25 9.73
C SER A 789 -3.96 4.65 9.07
N ARG A 790 -4.22 4.06 7.89
CA ARG A 790 -5.45 4.26 7.11
C ARG A 790 -6.66 3.46 7.58
N LYS A 791 -6.50 2.62 8.62
CA LYS A 791 -7.53 1.69 9.11
C LYS A 791 -8.06 0.78 8.00
N THR A 792 -7.21 -0.11 7.52
CA THR A 792 -7.37 -0.93 6.30
C THR A 792 -8.61 -1.82 6.28
N THR A 793 -8.82 -2.62 7.34
CA THR A 793 -9.85 -3.67 7.45
C THR A 793 -10.27 -3.83 8.90
N SER A 794 -11.58 -4.00 9.13
CA SER A 794 -12.23 -4.58 10.31
C SER A 794 -13.74 -4.35 10.22
N CYS A 795 -14.48 -5.32 10.77
CA CYS A 795 -15.93 -5.35 10.83
C CYS A 795 -16.60 -4.03 11.28
N PRO A 796 -17.76 -3.66 10.69
CA PRO A 796 -18.55 -2.51 11.13
C PRO A 796 -19.02 -2.67 12.58
N VAL A 797 -19.37 -1.57 13.23
CA VAL A 797 -19.63 -1.53 14.67
C VAL A 797 -21.06 -1.12 15.03
N LEU A 798 -21.59 -1.75 16.08
CA LEU A 798 -22.92 -1.54 16.61
C LEU A 798 -22.90 -0.63 17.84
N PHE A 799 -23.77 0.39 17.83
CA PHE A 799 -24.08 1.23 18.98
C PHE A 799 -25.57 1.12 19.37
N ALA A 800 -25.85 1.25 20.66
CA ALA A 800 -27.18 1.26 21.25
C ALA A 800 -27.49 2.60 21.92
N TRP A 801 -28.72 3.12 21.75
CA TRP A 801 -29.14 4.35 22.40
C TRP A 801 -29.53 4.11 23.87
N ASP A 802 -28.86 4.80 24.80
CA ASP A 802 -29.03 4.63 26.26
C ASP A 802 -30.04 5.62 26.90
N GLY A 803 -30.55 6.57 26.10
CA GLY A 803 -31.41 7.66 26.57
C GLY A 803 -30.73 9.03 26.60
N GLN A 804 -29.40 9.10 26.51
CA GLN A 804 -28.60 10.33 26.45
C GLN A 804 -27.67 10.37 25.22
N GLY A 805 -27.11 9.22 24.82
CA GLY A 805 -26.21 9.08 23.69
C GLY A 805 -26.19 7.66 23.11
N TYR A 806 -25.25 7.41 22.22
CA TYR A 806 -24.96 6.09 21.66
C TYR A 806 -23.80 5.44 22.42
N ALA A 807 -24.07 4.30 23.07
CA ALA A 807 -23.06 3.47 23.73
C ALA A 807 -22.62 2.34 22.78
N PHE A 808 -21.31 2.10 22.69
CA PHE A 808 -20.74 1.00 21.92
C PHE A 808 -21.19 -0.37 22.48
N VAL A 809 -21.53 -1.29 21.59
CA VAL A 809 -21.99 -2.66 21.90
C VAL A 809 -20.89 -3.67 21.57
N THR A 810 -20.65 -3.89 20.27
CA THR A 810 -19.62 -4.77 19.69
C THR A 810 -19.57 -4.52 18.16
N ASP A 811 -18.68 -5.17 17.45
CA ASP A 811 -18.69 -5.40 16.01
C ASP A 811 -19.91 -6.21 15.51
N LEU A 812 -20.16 -6.22 14.19
CA LEU A 812 -21.07 -7.18 13.53
C LEU A 812 -20.64 -7.52 12.10
N LEU A 813 -21.18 -8.61 11.55
CA LEU A 813 -20.97 -9.12 10.19
C LEU A 813 -19.52 -9.54 9.87
N GLY A 814 -18.67 -9.82 10.87
CA GLY A 814 -17.26 -10.17 10.68
C GLY A 814 -16.97 -11.51 10.02
N ALA A 815 -17.99 -12.35 9.84
CA ALA A 815 -17.91 -13.53 8.99
C ALA A 815 -18.39 -13.28 7.53
N GLY A 816 -18.86 -12.08 7.21
CA GLY A 816 -19.45 -11.70 5.92
C GLY A 816 -18.51 -10.97 4.96
N VAL A 817 -17.23 -10.83 5.29
CA VAL A 817 -16.21 -10.24 4.41
C VAL A 817 -16.08 -11.02 3.10
N THR A 818 -15.89 -10.30 2.00
CA THR A 818 -15.77 -10.83 0.63
C THR A 818 -14.42 -10.44 0.03
N GLY A 819 -13.84 -11.33 -0.77
CA GLY A 819 -12.56 -11.09 -1.44
C GLY A 819 -11.32 -11.53 -0.64
N GLU A 820 -11.38 -11.54 0.71
CA GLU A 820 -10.30 -11.97 1.62
C GLU A 820 -9.59 -13.25 1.09
N MET A 821 -8.35 -13.12 0.63
CA MET A 821 -7.59 -14.24 0.06
C MET A 821 -6.86 -15.02 1.13
N LEU A 822 -7.01 -16.35 1.08
CA LEU A 822 -6.27 -17.27 1.93
C LEU A 822 -4.86 -17.55 1.34
N PRO A 823 -3.88 -17.96 2.16
CA PRO A 823 -2.51 -18.23 1.70
C PRO A 823 -2.32 -19.40 0.70
N ASP A 824 -3.39 -20.01 0.21
CA ASP A 824 -3.39 -20.97 -0.91
C ASP A 824 -3.90 -20.37 -2.23
N GLY A 825 -4.22 -19.07 -2.24
CA GLY A 825 -4.78 -18.35 -3.39
C GLY A 825 -6.29 -18.52 -3.58
N THR A 826 -7.01 -19.07 -2.59
CA THR A 826 -8.48 -19.15 -2.63
C THR A 826 -9.12 -18.00 -1.84
N ALA A 827 -10.16 -17.38 -2.41
CA ALA A 827 -10.96 -16.41 -1.67
C ALA A 827 -11.83 -17.13 -0.62
N ARG A 828 -11.92 -16.58 0.59
CA ARG A 828 -12.76 -17.12 1.66
C ARG A 828 -14.25 -16.99 1.32
N VAL A 829 -15.03 -18.00 1.69
CA VAL A 829 -16.49 -17.99 1.51
C VAL A 829 -17.16 -17.11 2.58
N PRO A 830 -17.90 -16.06 2.20
CA PRO A 830 -18.61 -15.20 3.15
C PRO A 830 -19.80 -15.93 3.79
N ARG A 831 -20.10 -15.57 5.05
CA ARG A 831 -21.35 -15.92 5.74
C ARG A 831 -22.14 -14.63 6.01
N PRO A 832 -23.08 -14.23 5.13
CA PRO A 832 -23.69 -12.89 5.10
C PRO A 832 -24.77 -12.65 6.15
N HIS A 833 -24.74 -13.35 7.27
CA HIS A 833 -25.79 -13.29 8.29
C HIS A 833 -25.17 -13.41 9.68
N GLU A 834 -25.57 -12.55 10.60
CA GLU A 834 -25.06 -12.57 11.98
C GLU A 834 -26.14 -12.20 12.99
N SER A 835 -26.13 -12.86 14.14
CA SER A 835 -27.09 -12.64 15.23
C SER A 835 -26.37 -12.11 16.47
N VAL A 836 -26.53 -10.82 16.78
CA VAL A 836 -25.77 -10.10 17.82
C VAL A 836 -26.63 -9.81 19.05
N LEU A 837 -26.09 -10.10 20.23
CA LEU A 837 -26.74 -9.86 21.52
C LEU A 837 -26.52 -8.42 22.00
N VAL A 838 -27.56 -7.60 21.98
CA VAL A 838 -27.46 -6.16 22.31
C VAL A 838 -27.37 -5.97 23.84
N ARG A 839 -26.22 -5.48 24.30
CA ARG A 839 -25.95 -5.08 25.70
C ARG A 839 -25.17 -3.74 25.69
N PRO A 840 -25.51 -2.74 26.53
CA PRO A 840 -26.57 -2.72 27.53
C PRO A 840 -27.99 -2.80 26.94
N ALA A 841 -28.98 -3.02 27.80
CA ALA A 841 -30.37 -3.15 27.36
C ALA A 841 -30.92 -1.83 26.79
N LEU A 842 -31.60 -1.91 25.64
CA LEU A 842 -32.15 -0.75 24.94
C LEU A 842 -33.20 0.00 25.79
N VAL A 843 -33.10 1.32 25.81
CA VAL A 843 -33.99 2.21 26.57
C VAL A 843 -35.05 2.79 25.64
N PRO A 844 -36.35 2.44 25.81
CA PRO A 844 -37.43 3.05 25.05
C PRO A 844 -37.57 4.54 25.37
N PHE A 845 -37.78 5.35 24.33
CA PHE A 845 -38.03 6.79 24.44
C PHE A 845 -39.24 7.19 23.59
N THR A 846 -39.77 8.39 23.84
CA THR A 846 -40.89 8.93 23.04
C THR A 846 -40.34 9.69 21.83
N GLY A 847 -40.71 9.25 20.62
CA GLY A 847 -40.32 9.89 19.36
C GLY A 847 -40.99 11.26 19.14
N PRO A 848 -40.53 12.07 18.15
CA PRO A 848 -41.11 13.38 17.85
C PRO A 848 -42.60 13.34 17.42
N ASP A 849 -43.07 12.17 17.01
CA ASP A 849 -44.45 11.85 16.63
C ASP A 849 -45.31 11.32 17.81
N GLY A 850 -44.71 11.14 19.00
CA GLY A 850 -45.36 10.56 20.16
C GLY A 850 -45.33 9.02 20.24
N SER A 851 -44.75 8.33 19.26
CA SER A 851 -44.56 6.87 19.30
C SER A 851 -43.52 6.46 20.35
N GLN A 852 -43.57 5.22 20.84
CA GLN A 852 -42.46 4.66 21.63
C GLN A 852 -41.46 4.02 20.68
N GLN A 853 -40.17 4.32 20.84
CA GLN A 853 -39.11 3.90 19.93
C GLN A 853 -37.89 3.38 20.68
N VAL A 854 -37.12 2.50 20.03
CA VAL A 854 -35.71 2.20 20.39
C VAL A 854 -34.82 2.43 19.17
N ARG A 855 -33.54 2.72 19.41
CA ARG A 855 -32.54 3.01 18.37
C ARG A 855 -31.30 2.16 18.49
N LEU A 856 -30.85 1.69 17.33
CA LEU A 856 -29.53 1.12 17.09
C LEU A 856 -28.84 1.93 15.99
N LYS A 857 -27.52 1.93 15.97
CA LYS A 857 -26.73 2.45 14.86
C LYS A 857 -25.69 1.43 14.46
N ILE A 858 -25.64 1.10 13.18
CA ILE A 858 -24.50 0.42 12.56
C ILE A 858 -23.62 1.52 11.97
N ALA A 859 -22.32 1.52 12.24
CA ALA A 859 -21.38 2.48 11.69
C ALA A 859 -20.18 1.78 11.07
N GLU A 860 -19.57 2.43 10.08
CA GLU A 860 -18.37 1.98 9.38
C GLU A 860 -17.15 2.81 9.83
N PRO A 861 -16.30 2.31 10.75
CA PRO A 861 -15.15 3.05 11.26
C PRO A 861 -13.82 2.73 10.53
N PHE A 862 -13.84 1.91 9.47
CA PHE A 862 -12.66 1.55 8.67
C PHE A 862 -12.74 2.09 7.23
N ASP A 863 -11.68 1.88 6.46
CA ASP A 863 -11.59 2.10 5.02
C ASP A 863 -12.24 0.93 4.24
N GLU A 864 -13.45 0.57 4.67
CA GLU A 864 -14.21 -0.63 4.31
C GLU A 864 -15.59 -0.28 3.71
N VAL A 865 -16.22 -1.22 3.00
CA VAL A 865 -17.59 -1.12 2.49
C VAL A 865 -18.49 -2.15 3.11
N LEU A 866 -19.57 -1.67 3.76
CA LEU A 866 -20.67 -2.47 4.26
C LEU A 866 -21.78 -2.58 3.20
N TYR A 867 -22.11 -3.81 2.80
CA TYR A 867 -23.24 -4.14 1.93
C TYR A 867 -24.40 -4.64 2.80
N LEU A 868 -25.21 -3.74 3.37
CA LEU A 868 -26.26 -4.10 4.33
C LEU A 868 -27.58 -4.45 3.63
N ASP A 869 -28.11 -5.66 3.83
CA ASP A 869 -29.37 -6.14 3.21
C ASP A 869 -30.56 -6.18 4.17
N ALA A 870 -30.34 -6.56 5.44
CA ALA A 870 -31.44 -6.64 6.41
C ALA A 870 -31.02 -6.30 7.84
N THR A 871 -31.92 -5.68 8.59
CA THR A 871 -31.82 -5.50 10.04
C THR A 871 -33.15 -5.82 10.71
N ALA A 872 -33.13 -6.69 11.72
CA ALA A 872 -34.32 -7.09 12.47
C ALA A 872 -34.03 -7.21 13.97
N LEU A 873 -34.73 -6.42 14.79
CA LEU A 873 -34.58 -6.44 16.24
C LEU A 873 -35.64 -7.34 16.88
N TYR A 874 -35.20 -8.34 17.62
CA TYR A 874 -36.02 -9.29 18.36
C TYR A 874 -35.89 -9.09 19.86
N LEU A 875 -37.03 -9.12 20.54
CA LEU A 875 -37.14 -9.24 22.00
C LEU A 875 -37.36 -10.69 22.36
N ILE A 876 -36.61 -11.17 23.33
CA ILE A 876 -36.75 -12.50 23.91
C ILE A 876 -37.14 -12.31 25.37
N ASP A 877 -38.41 -12.58 25.69
CA ASP A 877 -38.93 -12.57 27.05
C ASP A 877 -38.86 -14.00 27.61
N HIS A 878 -38.13 -14.17 28.71
CA HIS A 878 -37.89 -15.48 29.32
C HIS A 878 -37.77 -15.39 30.85
N PRO A 879 -37.97 -16.51 31.59
CA PRO A 879 -37.65 -16.60 33.01
C PRO A 879 -36.22 -16.11 33.32
N ALA A 880 -36.04 -15.44 34.46
CA ALA A 880 -34.74 -14.85 34.82
C ALA A 880 -33.59 -15.87 34.95
N ALA A 881 -33.91 -17.10 35.35
CA ALA A 881 -32.99 -18.25 35.47
C ALA A 881 -32.51 -18.83 34.12
N TRP A 882 -33.02 -18.32 32.99
CA TRP A 882 -32.51 -18.62 31.65
C TRP A 882 -31.80 -17.38 31.09
N ASP A 883 -30.81 -17.57 30.22
CA ASP A 883 -30.34 -16.55 29.27
C ASP A 883 -30.93 -16.79 27.87
N ALA A 884 -30.88 -15.75 27.05
CA ALA A 884 -31.03 -15.84 25.60
C ALA A 884 -29.72 -15.36 24.93
N VAL A 885 -29.06 -16.24 24.20
CA VAL A 885 -27.76 -16.01 23.54
C VAL A 885 -27.81 -16.59 22.12
N PRO A 886 -27.41 -15.86 21.07
CA PRO A 886 -27.34 -16.40 19.71
C PRO A 886 -26.32 -17.53 19.57
N ASP A 887 -26.59 -18.54 18.73
CA ASP A 887 -25.54 -19.49 18.27
C ASP A 887 -24.66 -18.81 17.24
N GLU A 888 -23.65 -18.12 17.76
CA GLU A 888 -22.81 -17.21 16.98
C GLU A 888 -21.33 -17.40 17.32
N ARG A 889 -20.48 -17.30 16.29
CA ARG A 889 -19.01 -17.43 16.34
C ARG A 889 -18.44 -17.16 14.95
N PHE A 890 -17.20 -16.69 14.87
CA PHE A 890 -16.40 -16.86 13.65
C PHE A 890 -16.06 -18.37 13.52
N PRO A 891 -16.41 -19.03 12.41
CA PRO A 891 -16.19 -20.47 12.23
C PRO A 891 -14.84 -20.77 11.55
N GLY A 892 -14.09 -21.76 12.05
CA GLY A 892 -13.04 -22.43 11.28
C GLY A 892 -13.49 -23.80 10.76
N SER A 893 -14.17 -24.60 11.60
CA SER A 893 -14.71 -25.91 11.23
C SER A 893 -16.23 -26.02 11.37
N ASP A 894 -16.82 -26.88 10.53
CA ASP A 894 -18.21 -27.31 10.67
C ASP A 894 -18.52 -27.92 12.06
N PRO A 895 -19.80 -27.91 12.49
CA PRO A 895 -20.92 -27.23 11.85
C PRO A 895 -20.89 -25.70 12.04
N GLN A 896 -21.32 -24.97 11.02
CA GLN A 896 -21.48 -23.51 11.06
C GLN A 896 -22.37 -23.04 12.23
N PRO A 897 -22.19 -21.80 12.74
CA PRO A 897 -23.17 -21.13 13.61
C PRO A 897 -24.55 -21.07 12.94
N THR A 898 -25.61 -21.40 13.69
CA THR A 898 -26.98 -21.35 13.13
C THR A 898 -27.59 -19.95 13.14
N GLY A 899 -27.12 -19.07 14.01
CA GLY A 899 -27.76 -17.77 14.29
C GLY A 899 -29.08 -17.88 15.05
N ASP A 900 -29.49 -19.08 15.51
CA ASP A 900 -30.64 -19.29 16.39
C ASP A 900 -30.42 -18.59 17.73
N THR A 901 -31.48 -18.08 18.35
CA THR A 901 -31.39 -17.69 19.76
C THR A 901 -31.52 -18.92 20.66
N LEU A 902 -30.42 -19.33 21.30
CA LEU A 902 -30.37 -20.40 22.29
C LEU A 902 -30.92 -19.90 23.63
N LEU A 903 -31.81 -20.68 24.25
CA LEU A 903 -32.22 -20.48 25.64
C LEU A 903 -31.40 -21.39 26.55
N LEU A 904 -30.55 -20.77 27.37
CA LEU A 904 -29.55 -21.46 28.19
C LEU A 904 -29.91 -21.41 29.67
N GLY A 905 -29.93 -22.55 30.35
CA GLY A 905 -30.23 -22.64 31.79
C GLY A 905 -29.10 -22.13 32.69
N GLU A 906 -29.19 -22.41 33.99
CA GLU A 906 -28.18 -22.00 34.99
C GLU A 906 -26.77 -22.47 34.60
N PRO A 907 -25.75 -21.58 34.70
CA PRO A 907 -24.38 -21.90 34.27
C PRO A 907 -23.62 -22.77 35.28
N VAL A 908 -22.95 -23.80 34.78
CA VAL A 908 -21.94 -24.58 35.50
C VAL A 908 -20.56 -24.02 35.16
N PHE A 909 -19.92 -23.38 36.13
CA PHE A 909 -18.53 -22.94 36.02
C PHE A 909 -17.56 -24.07 36.40
N ALA A 910 -16.32 -23.95 35.94
CA ALA A 910 -15.23 -24.78 36.45
C ALA A 910 -15.01 -24.49 37.95
N ARG A 911 -14.63 -25.52 38.73
CA ARG A 911 -14.21 -25.32 40.13
C ARG A 911 -12.85 -24.64 40.23
N ARG A 912 -12.05 -24.76 39.16
CA ARG A 912 -10.77 -24.09 38.99
C ARG A 912 -10.49 -23.88 37.50
N ALA A 913 -10.01 -22.70 37.14
CA ALA A 913 -9.45 -22.41 35.83
C ALA A 913 -7.98 -21.99 35.96
N THR A 914 -7.11 -22.50 35.08
CA THR A 914 -5.69 -22.13 35.01
C THR A 914 -5.26 -21.89 33.58
N ASP A 915 -4.34 -20.96 33.37
CA ASP A 915 -3.72 -20.73 32.06
C ASP A 915 -2.57 -21.71 31.76
N HIS A 916 -1.89 -21.52 30.62
CA HIS A 916 -0.72 -22.33 30.21
C HIS A 916 0.48 -22.19 31.16
N ALA A 917 0.63 -21.03 31.82
CA ALA A 917 1.62 -20.80 32.88
C ALA A 917 1.23 -21.43 34.23
N GLY A 918 0.02 -22.00 34.36
CA GLY A 918 -0.50 -22.60 35.59
C GLY A 918 -0.96 -21.58 36.65
N ARG A 919 -1.08 -20.30 36.28
CA ARG A 919 -1.65 -19.23 37.12
C ARG A 919 -3.15 -19.47 37.30
N ASP A 920 -3.67 -19.12 38.48
CA ASP A 920 -5.09 -19.32 38.78
C ASP A 920 -5.92 -18.16 38.26
N ILE A 921 -6.72 -18.42 37.22
CA ILE A 921 -7.58 -17.43 36.54
C ILE A 921 -9.07 -17.67 36.84
N THR A 922 -9.40 -18.49 37.84
CA THR A 922 -10.78 -18.86 38.19
C THR A 922 -11.67 -17.66 38.48
N ALA A 923 -11.12 -16.61 39.10
CA ALA A 923 -11.86 -15.37 39.36
C ALA A 923 -12.03 -14.49 38.12
N THR A 924 -11.07 -14.55 37.19
CA THR A 924 -11.08 -13.82 35.92
C THR A 924 -12.21 -14.35 35.03
N VAL A 925 -12.22 -15.65 34.73
CA VAL A 925 -13.17 -16.26 33.76
C VAL A 925 -14.56 -16.59 34.34
N ALA A 926 -14.95 -16.01 35.47
CA ALA A 926 -16.22 -16.29 36.16
C ALA A 926 -17.36 -15.34 35.76
N ALA A 927 -17.06 -14.11 35.37
CA ALA A 927 -18.05 -13.07 35.13
C ALA A 927 -17.57 -12.16 33.99
N ALA A 928 -18.49 -11.82 33.08
CA ALA A 928 -18.18 -10.88 32.01
C ALA A 928 -18.12 -9.45 32.56
N ASP A 929 -16.99 -9.08 33.17
CA ASP A 929 -16.74 -7.76 33.78
C ASP A 929 -15.66 -6.94 33.05
N GLY A 930 -15.14 -7.45 31.93
CA GLY A 930 -14.13 -6.80 31.09
C GLY A 930 -12.70 -7.06 31.54
N ARG A 931 -12.44 -8.18 32.21
CA ARG A 931 -11.11 -8.62 32.68
C ARG A 931 -10.74 -9.92 31.99
N TYR A 932 -9.97 -9.79 30.93
CA TYR A 932 -9.62 -10.90 30.07
C TYR A 932 -8.41 -11.68 30.60
N ALA A 933 -8.52 -13.01 30.61
CA ALA A 933 -7.35 -13.88 30.59
C ALA A 933 -6.73 -13.80 29.19
N ALA A 934 -5.79 -12.87 29.02
CA ALA A 934 -5.11 -12.53 27.76
C ALA A 934 -3.58 -12.43 27.93
N GLU A 935 -3.02 -13.17 28.91
CA GLU A 935 -1.62 -13.07 29.32
C GLU A 935 -0.73 -14.10 28.57
N PHE A 936 -0.65 -13.95 27.25
CA PHE A 936 0.17 -14.73 26.33
C PHE A 936 1.32 -13.88 25.73
N GLU A 937 2.40 -14.52 25.30
CA GLU A 937 3.43 -13.86 24.48
C GLU A 937 2.94 -13.75 23.01
N ALA A 938 3.14 -12.58 22.41
CA ALA A 938 2.67 -12.27 21.04
C ALA A 938 3.75 -12.60 19.98
N ARG A 939 3.35 -12.77 18.72
CA ARG A 939 4.27 -12.85 17.57
C ARG A 939 4.34 -11.50 16.83
N SER A 940 5.21 -11.41 15.82
CA SER A 940 5.35 -10.24 14.93
C SER A 940 4.16 -9.97 14.02
N TRP A 941 3.30 -10.96 13.78
CA TRP A 941 2.10 -10.83 12.96
C TRP A 941 0.88 -10.52 13.84
N LEU A 942 0.01 -9.63 13.36
CA LEU A 942 -1.21 -9.23 14.08
C LEU A 942 -2.09 -10.47 14.32
N GLY A 943 -2.76 -10.55 15.47
CA GLY A 943 -3.58 -11.73 15.82
C GLY A 943 -2.82 -13.04 16.13
N TYR A 944 -1.50 -13.14 15.94
CA TYR A 944 -0.72 -14.36 16.25
C TYR A 944 -0.02 -14.33 17.63
N ALA A 945 0.02 -15.48 18.32
CA ALA A 945 0.60 -15.66 19.65
C ALA A 945 1.50 -16.92 19.75
N GLU A 946 2.06 -17.18 20.93
CA GLU A 946 2.47 -18.52 21.37
C GLU A 946 1.27 -19.49 21.42
N GLU A 947 1.51 -20.81 21.42
CA GLU A 947 0.44 -21.76 21.74
C GLU A 947 0.16 -21.73 23.25
N HIS A 948 -1.03 -21.22 23.60
CA HIS A 948 -1.49 -21.08 24.98
C HIS A 948 -2.85 -21.74 25.18
N CYS A 949 -3.28 -21.82 26.44
CA CYS A 949 -4.49 -22.56 26.79
C CYS A 949 -5.14 -22.09 28.09
N VAL A 950 -6.44 -22.43 28.23
CA VAL A 950 -7.19 -22.36 29.49
C VAL A 950 -7.67 -23.75 29.86
N ASP A 951 -7.11 -24.29 30.94
CA ASP A 951 -7.54 -25.52 31.60
C ASP A 951 -8.74 -25.23 32.52
N LEU A 952 -9.80 -26.04 32.40
CA LEU A 952 -11.03 -25.95 33.18
C LEU A 952 -11.26 -27.29 33.93
N ASP A 953 -11.03 -27.34 35.24
CA ASP A 953 -11.38 -28.51 36.08
C ASP A 953 -12.76 -28.31 36.70
N PHE A 954 -13.75 -29.05 36.18
CA PHE A 954 -15.11 -29.10 36.72
C PHE A 954 -15.22 -30.11 37.87
N GLY A 955 -14.25 -31.03 38.00
CA GLY A 955 -14.39 -32.21 38.85
C GLY A 955 -15.62 -33.02 38.44
N ASP A 956 -16.47 -33.32 39.41
CA ASP A 956 -17.74 -34.05 39.28
C ASP A 956 -18.97 -33.16 39.01
N THR A 957 -18.85 -31.84 38.84
CA THR A 957 -20.05 -30.98 38.64
C THR A 957 -20.80 -31.26 37.33
N LEU A 958 -20.12 -31.78 36.30
CA LEU A 958 -20.74 -32.20 35.04
C LEU A 958 -21.24 -33.65 35.04
N ALA A 959 -20.96 -34.44 36.09
CA ALA A 959 -21.37 -35.84 36.18
C ALA A 959 -22.89 -36.06 36.31
N GLY A 960 -23.65 -34.97 36.52
CA GLY A 960 -25.12 -34.98 36.49
C GLY A 960 -25.74 -35.02 35.10
N PHE A 961 -24.97 -34.80 34.03
CA PHE A 961 -25.45 -34.83 32.65
C PHE A 961 -25.20 -36.20 31.98
N GLY A 962 -26.23 -36.72 31.31
CA GLY A 962 -26.16 -37.89 30.44
C GLY A 962 -25.59 -37.58 29.05
N PRO A 963 -25.36 -38.61 28.21
CA PRO A 963 -24.86 -38.43 26.85
C PRO A 963 -25.87 -37.74 25.92
N ASP A 964 -27.17 -37.85 26.22
CA ASP A 964 -28.29 -37.30 25.44
C ASP A 964 -28.74 -35.91 25.92
N ASP A 965 -28.20 -35.41 27.05
CA ASP A 965 -28.52 -34.07 27.55
C ASP A 965 -27.83 -33.00 26.68
N ARG A 966 -28.61 -32.04 26.16
CA ARG A 966 -28.07 -30.99 25.30
C ARG A 966 -27.33 -29.92 26.09
N ILE A 967 -26.05 -29.72 25.75
CA ILE A 967 -25.11 -28.89 26.53
C ILE A 967 -24.37 -27.95 25.59
N VAL A 968 -24.27 -26.68 25.98
CA VAL A 968 -23.59 -25.61 25.25
C VAL A 968 -22.44 -25.06 26.09
N LEU A 969 -21.30 -24.84 25.46
CA LEU A 969 -20.21 -24.03 25.99
C LEU A 969 -20.52 -22.56 25.67
N GLU A 970 -20.65 -21.74 26.70
CA GLU A 970 -20.75 -20.27 26.64
C GLU A 970 -19.37 -19.67 26.89
N LEU A 971 -18.88 -18.87 25.94
CA LEU A 971 -17.61 -18.16 26.05
C LEU A 971 -17.80 -16.67 25.78
N HIS A 972 -17.26 -15.81 26.64
CA HIS A 972 -17.13 -14.38 26.36
C HIS A 972 -15.65 -14.05 26.14
N GLY A 973 -15.37 -13.29 25.10
CA GLY A 973 -14.01 -12.85 24.78
C GLY A 973 -13.95 -11.92 23.59
N TRP A 974 -12.72 -11.59 23.22
CA TRP A 974 -12.32 -10.83 22.03
C TRP A 974 -11.07 -11.47 21.45
N THR A 975 -10.77 -11.19 20.18
CA THR A 975 -9.48 -11.52 19.57
C THR A 975 -8.94 -10.28 18.87
N ASP A 976 -7.63 -10.12 18.90
CA ASP A 976 -6.96 -9.42 17.81
C ASP A 976 -7.03 -10.37 16.58
N TYR A 977 -7.55 -9.90 15.44
CA TYR A 977 -7.76 -10.76 14.27
C TYR A 977 -6.52 -10.72 13.37
N PRO A 978 -6.00 -11.85 12.86
CA PRO A 978 -4.90 -11.83 11.93
C PRO A 978 -5.35 -11.34 10.55
N TYR A 979 -4.90 -10.15 10.16
CA TYR A 979 -5.23 -9.53 8.88
C TYR A 979 -4.60 -10.30 7.70
N PRO A 980 -5.10 -10.15 6.45
CA PRO A 980 -4.61 -10.90 5.28
C PRO A 980 -3.09 -10.88 5.10
N GLU A 981 -2.44 -9.73 5.28
CA GLU A 981 -0.99 -9.56 5.15
C GLU A 981 -0.23 -10.30 6.27
N SER A 982 -0.80 -10.29 7.49
CA SER A 982 -0.30 -11.07 8.62
C SER A 982 -0.51 -12.57 8.43
N MET A 983 -1.59 -13.00 7.77
CA MET A 983 -1.82 -14.42 7.43
C MET A 983 -0.90 -14.91 6.30
N TRP A 984 -0.69 -14.08 5.28
CA TRP A 984 0.21 -14.35 4.16
C TRP A 984 1.65 -14.53 4.65
N ALA A 985 2.20 -13.51 5.34
CA ALA A 985 3.54 -13.53 5.89
C ALA A 985 3.80 -14.67 6.88
N ALA A 986 2.86 -14.92 7.80
CA ALA A 986 2.97 -16.05 8.73
C ALA A 986 2.99 -17.41 7.99
N SER A 987 2.16 -17.56 6.94
CA SER A 987 2.16 -18.75 6.08
C SER A 987 3.49 -18.90 5.32
N GLN A 988 4.06 -17.82 4.80
CA GLN A 988 5.37 -17.81 4.13
C GLN A 988 6.50 -18.28 5.04
N ALA A 989 6.48 -17.87 6.31
CA ALA A 989 7.37 -18.33 7.38
C ALA A 989 7.03 -19.73 7.92
N GLY A 990 5.97 -20.39 7.42
CA GLY A 990 5.52 -21.71 7.86
C GLY A 990 4.82 -21.74 9.22
N VAL A 991 4.45 -20.58 9.75
CA VAL A 991 3.76 -20.42 11.05
C VAL A 991 2.25 -20.49 10.85
N GLN A 992 1.69 -21.67 11.08
CA GLN A 992 0.26 -21.91 11.02
C GLN A 992 -0.45 -21.32 12.25
N LEU A 993 -1.59 -20.66 12.03
CA LEU A 993 -2.52 -20.27 13.09
C LEU A 993 -3.24 -21.51 13.64
N LEU A 994 -3.44 -21.59 14.95
CA LEU A 994 -4.29 -22.58 15.61
C LEU A 994 -5.56 -21.93 16.13
N PRO A 995 -6.71 -22.02 15.43
CA PRO A 995 -8.01 -21.64 15.94
C PRO A 995 -8.34 -22.38 17.26
N PRO A 996 -9.19 -21.82 18.15
CA PRO A 996 -9.50 -22.46 19.42
C PRO A 996 -10.05 -23.88 19.30
N THR A 997 -9.32 -24.84 19.85
CA THR A 997 -9.74 -26.24 19.99
C THR A 997 -10.18 -26.54 21.43
N LEU A 998 -11.19 -27.39 21.58
CA LEU A 998 -11.60 -27.95 22.87
C LEU A 998 -11.04 -29.35 23.02
N ASP A 999 -10.04 -29.50 23.88
CA ASP A 999 -9.43 -30.78 24.22
C ASP A 999 -9.99 -31.32 25.54
N ARG A 1000 -10.17 -32.64 25.64
CA ARG A 1000 -10.43 -33.31 26.92
C ARG A 1000 -9.12 -33.81 27.53
N LEU A 1001 -8.90 -33.46 28.79
CA LEU A 1001 -7.73 -33.89 29.56
C LEU A 1001 -8.04 -35.14 30.38
N ARG A 1002 -7.07 -36.06 30.45
CA ARG A 1002 -7.09 -37.25 31.31
C ARG A 1002 -6.24 -37.04 32.56
N ASP A 1003 -6.44 -37.90 33.57
CA ASP A 1003 -5.62 -37.88 34.80
C ASP A 1003 -4.14 -38.28 34.58
N ASP A 1004 -3.81 -38.91 33.45
CA ASP A 1004 -2.43 -39.18 33.03
C ASP A 1004 -1.73 -37.97 32.36
N GLY A 1005 -2.44 -36.84 32.21
CA GLY A 1005 -1.96 -35.63 31.55
C GLY A 1005 -2.12 -35.62 30.03
N SER A 1006 -2.60 -36.70 29.40
CA SER A 1006 -2.87 -36.71 27.97
C SER A 1006 -4.12 -35.88 27.61
N ALA A 1007 -4.01 -35.15 26.51
CA ALA A 1007 -5.13 -34.44 25.88
C ALA A 1007 -5.73 -35.26 24.74
N THR A 1008 -6.97 -34.95 24.34
CA THR A 1008 -7.57 -35.43 23.09
C THR A 1008 -8.58 -34.39 22.61
N THR A 1009 -8.32 -33.80 21.44
CA THR A 1009 -9.20 -32.83 20.80
C THR A 1009 -10.57 -33.44 20.53
N LEU A 1010 -11.62 -32.73 20.95
CA LEU A 1010 -13.02 -33.10 20.75
C LEU A 1010 -13.58 -32.40 19.50
N LEU A 1011 -13.31 -31.10 19.36
CA LEU A 1011 -13.74 -30.23 18.26
C LEU A 1011 -12.94 -28.92 18.23
N GLU A 1012 -13.02 -28.20 17.12
CA GLU A 1012 -12.77 -26.75 17.08
C GLU A 1012 -14.04 -25.99 17.53
N ILE A 1013 -13.89 -24.93 18.32
CA ILE A 1013 -15.03 -24.17 18.89
C ILE A 1013 -15.35 -22.85 18.20
N GLY A 1014 -14.52 -22.40 17.26
CA GLY A 1014 -14.59 -21.05 16.68
C GLY A 1014 -14.09 -19.95 17.64
N PHE A 1015 -14.21 -18.69 17.23
CA PHE A 1015 -13.67 -17.54 17.98
C PHE A 1015 -14.57 -16.29 17.89
N PRO A 1016 -14.38 -15.27 18.76
CA PRO A 1016 -14.98 -13.95 18.59
C PRO A 1016 -14.52 -13.30 17.28
N ALA A 1017 -15.38 -12.59 16.55
CA ALA A 1017 -15.05 -12.01 15.24
C ALA A 1017 -14.23 -10.70 15.31
N GLY A 1018 -13.47 -10.51 16.39
CA GLY A 1018 -12.80 -9.25 16.74
C GLY A 1018 -13.15 -8.80 18.16
N LEU A 1019 -14.09 -7.86 18.28
CA LEU A 1019 -14.42 -7.09 19.47
C LEU A 1019 -15.18 -7.91 20.55
N PRO A 1020 -15.35 -7.39 21.79
CA PRO A 1020 -15.85 -8.17 22.92
C PRO A 1020 -17.30 -8.66 22.80
N ARG A 1021 -17.46 -9.95 22.50
CA ARG A 1021 -18.76 -10.61 22.32
C ARG A 1021 -18.88 -11.91 23.12
N VAL A 1022 -20.07 -12.47 23.11
CA VAL A 1022 -20.34 -13.86 23.51
C VAL A 1022 -20.40 -14.74 22.27
N ILE A 1023 -19.82 -15.94 22.36
CA ILE A 1023 -19.93 -17.00 21.37
C ILE A 1023 -20.42 -18.29 22.03
N THR A 1024 -20.99 -19.21 21.25
CA THR A 1024 -21.40 -20.53 21.75
C THR A 1024 -20.98 -21.69 20.85
N ARG A 1025 -20.91 -22.88 21.46
CA ARG A 1025 -20.70 -24.15 20.76
C ARG A 1025 -21.42 -25.28 21.49
N GLU A 1026 -22.24 -26.07 20.79
CA GLU A 1026 -22.84 -27.28 21.37
C GLU A 1026 -21.77 -28.38 21.56
N ILE A 1027 -21.76 -29.01 22.74
CA ILE A 1027 -20.79 -30.05 23.17
C ILE A 1027 -21.49 -31.31 23.72
N THR A 1028 -22.76 -31.48 23.40
CA THR A 1028 -23.63 -32.62 23.72
C THR A 1028 -22.93 -33.96 23.47
N GLY A 1029 -22.94 -34.84 24.47
CA GLY A 1029 -22.31 -36.17 24.40
C GLY A 1029 -20.77 -36.21 24.49
N LEU A 1030 -20.06 -35.07 24.53
CA LEU A 1030 -18.59 -35.04 24.50
C LEU A 1030 -17.94 -34.91 25.89
N VAL A 1031 -18.70 -34.50 26.90
CA VAL A 1031 -18.26 -34.35 28.30
C VAL A 1031 -18.63 -35.50 29.29
N PRO A 1032 -19.06 -36.72 28.90
CA PRO A 1032 -19.59 -37.69 29.86
C PRO A 1032 -18.51 -38.25 30.80
N GLY A 1033 -18.83 -38.40 32.09
CA GLY A 1033 -17.95 -39.03 33.08
C GLY A 1033 -18.11 -38.46 34.49
N ASP A 1034 -17.50 -39.12 35.46
CA ASP A 1034 -17.44 -38.73 36.88
C ASP A 1034 -16.39 -37.63 37.16
N ARG A 1035 -15.36 -37.51 36.32
CA ARG A 1035 -14.46 -36.36 36.30
C ARG A 1035 -14.34 -35.75 34.90
N CYS A 1036 -14.53 -34.43 34.81
CA CYS A 1036 -14.38 -33.68 33.57
C CYS A 1036 -13.35 -32.54 33.72
N ARG A 1037 -12.26 -32.65 32.96
CA ARG A 1037 -11.27 -31.60 32.73
C ARG A 1037 -11.22 -31.29 31.24
N LEU A 1038 -11.43 -30.02 30.90
CA LEU A 1038 -11.39 -29.51 29.53
C LEU A 1038 -10.23 -28.53 29.38
N ARG A 1039 -9.79 -28.33 28.15
CA ARG A 1039 -8.77 -27.36 27.77
C ARG A 1039 -9.25 -26.63 26.51
N ILE A 1040 -9.24 -25.31 26.53
CA ILE A 1040 -9.31 -24.48 25.32
C ILE A 1040 -7.87 -24.19 24.91
N ARG A 1041 -7.47 -24.44 23.65
CA ARG A 1041 -6.08 -24.35 23.18
C ARG A 1041 -5.99 -23.68 21.81
N THR A 1042 -5.08 -22.72 21.65
CA THR A 1042 -5.02 -21.83 20.48
C THR A 1042 -3.65 -21.15 20.35
N SER A 1043 -3.38 -20.52 19.20
CA SER A 1043 -2.29 -19.56 19.01
C SER A 1043 -2.76 -18.21 18.45
N MET A 1044 -4.06 -17.90 18.57
CA MET A 1044 -4.64 -16.59 18.27
C MET A 1044 -4.49 -15.66 19.48
N GLN A 1045 -4.32 -14.35 19.29
CA GLN A 1045 -4.29 -13.36 20.38
C GLN A 1045 -5.71 -13.12 20.95
N ILE A 1046 -6.20 -14.07 21.74
CA ILE A 1046 -7.60 -14.17 22.18
C ILE A 1046 -7.75 -14.07 23.70
N GLY A 1047 -8.55 -13.12 24.17
CA GLY A 1047 -8.75 -12.83 25.60
C GLY A 1047 -10.11 -13.31 26.11
N TRP A 1048 -10.11 -14.17 27.15
CA TRP A 1048 -11.36 -14.75 27.71
C TRP A 1048 -11.81 -14.06 29.01
N ASP A 1049 -13.06 -13.59 29.03
CA ASP A 1049 -13.71 -12.86 30.16
C ASP A 1049 -14.62 -13.78 30.99
N ARG A 1050 -15.25 -14.79 30.35
CA ARG A 1050 -16.18 -15.70 31.01
C ARG A 1050 -16.26 -17.04 30.28
N LEU A 1051 -16.19 -18.15 31.02
CA LEU A 1051 -16.26 -19.51 30.49
C LEU A 1051 -17.22 -20.36 31.32
N ALA A 1052 -18.30 -20.85 30.71
CA ALA A 1052 -19.33 -21.64 31.40
C ALA A 1052 -19.92 -22.76 30.52
N VAL A 1053 -20.33 -23.85 31.16
CA VAL A 1053 -21.09 -24.93 30.53
C VAL A 1053 -22.56 -24.79 30.93
N ARG A 1054 -23.48 -24.72 29.97
CA ARG A 1054 -24.91 -24.43 30.21
C ARG A 1054 -25.81 -25.50 29.56
N PRO A 1055 -26.88 -25.96 30.22
CA PRO A 1055 -27.87 -26.83 29.60
C PRO A 1055 -28.73 -26.05 28.60
N LEU A 1056 -28.94 -26.61 27.42
CA LEU A 1056 -29.74 -26.00 26.35
C LEU A 1056 -31.23 -26.36 26.53
N ILE A 1057 -32.04 -25.36 26.87
CA ILE A 1057 -33.46 -25.50 27.16
C ILE A 1057 -34.30 -25.54 25.87
N ALA A 1058 -33.97 -24.68 24.91
CA ALA A 1058 -34.59 -24.61 23.59
C ALA A 1058 -33.70 -23.84 22.59
N SER A 1059 -33.91 -24.09 21.31
CA SER A 1059 -33.40 -23.25 20.21
C SER A 1059 -34.58 -22.49 19.61
N LEU A 1060 -34.41 -21.19 19.35
CA LEU A 1060 -35.39 -20.36 18.65
C LEU A 1060 -34.83 -20.02 17.25
N PRO A 1061 -35.38 -20.59 16.17
CA PRO A 1061 -34.84 -20.41 14.81
C PRO A 1061 -34.66 -18.95 14.41
N ARG A 1062 -33.54 -18.61 13.73
CA ARG A 1062 -33.33 -17.26 13.14
C ARG A 1062 -34.55 -16.85 12.29
N GLY A 1063 -34.86 -15.56 12.26
CA GLY A 1063 -35.95 -15.01 11.47
C GLY A 1063 -35.75 -15.27 9.98
N SER A 1064 -36.81 -15.69 9.27
CA SER A 1064 -36.74 -16.10 7.87
C SER A 1064 -36.67 -14.93 6.86
N GLY A 1065 -36.22 -13.75 7.30
CA GLY A 1065 -35.93 -12.55 6.48
C GLY A 1065 -37.10 -11.84 5.80
N ALA A 1066 -38.07 -12.58 5.26
CA ALA A 1066 -38.93 -12.18 4.15
C ALA A 1066 -40.29 -11.56 4.52
N THR A 1067 -40.52 -11.10 5.77
CA THR A 1067 -41.79 -10.47 6.15
C THR A 1067 -41.64 -8.98 6.50
N THR A 1068 -42.46 -8.13 5.89
CA THR A 1068 -42.59 -6.69 6.22
C THR A 1068 -43.79 -6.40 7.14
N ALA A 1069 -44.41 -7.45 7.69
CA ALA A 1069 -45.67 -7.37 8.41
C ALA A 1069 -45.54 -6.95 9.88
N ALA A 1070 -46.69 -6.69 10.52
CA ALA A 1070 -46.78 -6.24 11.90
C ALA A 1070 -46.21 -7.26 12.92
N ALA A 1071 -45.82 -6.76 14.09
CA ALA A 1071 -45.09 -7.48 15.14
C ALA A 1071 -45.53 -8.94 15.35
N GLU A 1072 -44.75 -9.86 14.80
CA GLU A 1072 -44.94 -11.29 15.00
C GLU A 1072 -44.44 -11.69 16.39
N SER A 1073 -45.36 -12.20 17.22
CA SER A 1073 -45.10 -12.67 18.58
C SER A 1073 -45.28 -14.18 18.65
N THR A 1074 -44.17 -14.92 18.59
CA THR A 1074 -44.17 -16.39 18.70
C THR A 1074 -43.94 -16.81 20.15
N ALA A 1075 -44.93 -17.48 20.74
CA ALA A 1075 -44.76 -18.20 21.99
C ALA A 1075 -44.21 -19.61 21.68
N SER A 1076 -43.17 -20.04 22.41
CA SER A 1076 -42.66 -21.40 22.28
C SER A 1076 -43.73 -22.42 22.63
N GLY A 1077 -43.89 -23.48 21.81
CA GLY A 1077 -44.51 -24.71 22.27
C GLY A 1077 -43.84 -25.20 23.55
N ALA A 1078 -44.59 -25.86 24.44
CA ALA A 1078 -44.13 -26.15 25.81
C ALA A 1078 -42.75 -26.82 25.83
N THR A 1079 -41.77 -26.13 26.42
CA THR A 1079 -40.40 -26.65 26.60
C THR A 1079 -40.41 -27.86 27.54
N SER A 1080 -39.29 -28.59 27.60
CA SER A 1080 -39.10 -29.77 28.46
C SER A 1080 -39.26 -29.50 29.98
N GLY A 1081 -39.36 -28.23 30.40
CA GLY A 1081 -39.71 -27.82 31.78
C GLY A 1081 -41.10 -27.20 31.94
N GLY A 1082 -41.93 -27.13 30.90
CA GLY A 1082 -43.28 -26.55 30.94
C GLY A 1082 -43.35 -25.01 30.98
N ALA A 1083 -42.22 -24.33 31.13
CA ALA A 1083 -42.13 -22.88 30.98
C ALA A 1083 -42.13 -22.47 29.50
N GLN A 1084 -42.62 -21.26 29.23
CA GLN A 1084 -42.68 -20.66 27.90
C GLN A 1084 -41.66 -19.52 27.81
N CYS A 1085 -41.22 -19.20 26.59
CA CYS A 1085 -40.67 -17.90 26.24
C CYS A 1085 -41.57 -17.22 25.21
N VAL A 1086 -41.39 -15.92 25.02
CA VAL A 1086 -42.02 -15.15 23.93
C VAL A 1086 -40.93 -14.46 23.13
N ARG A 1087 -40.90 -14.69 21.81
CA ARG A 1087 -40.08 -13.94 20.86
C ARG A 1087 -40.95 -12.96 20.08
N THR A 1088 -40.61 -11.68 20.13
CA THR A 1088 -41.38 -10.60 19.48
C THR A 1088 -40.45 -9.80 18.58
N ARG A 1089 -40.74 -9.72 17.27
CA ARG A 1089 -40.03 -8.83 16.34
C ARG A 1089 -40.55 -7.40 16.47
N LEU A 1090 -39.67 -6.40 16.60
CA LEU A 1090 -40.08 -5.00 16.48
C LEU A 1090 -40.11 -4.57 15.00
N PRO A 1091 -41.14 -3.83 14.55
CA PRO A 1091 -41.15 -3.23 13.21
C PRO A 1091 -40.05 -2.17 13.06
N LEU A 1092 -39.23 -2.28 12.01
CA LEU A 1092 -38.32 -1.22 11.58
C LEU A 1092 -39.13 -0.08 10.92
N VAL A 1093 -39.22 1.06 11.60
CA VAL A 1093 -40.03 2.21 11.17
C VAL A 1093 -39.23 3.28 10.43
N ARG A 1094 -37.92 3.37 10.66
CA ARG A 1094 -36.99 4.23 9.91
C ARG A 1094 -35.60 3.59 9.90
N ALA A 1095 -34.90 3.64 8.77
CA ALA A 1095 -33.46 3.43 8.71
C ALA A 1095 -32.83 4.58 7.92
N THR A 1096 -31.88 5.31 8.52
CA THR A 1096 -31.33 6.52 7.89
C THR A 1096 -29.83 6.41 7.74
N LEU A 1097 -29.37 6.43 6.49
CA LEU A 1097 -27.96 6.49 6.13
C LEU A 1097 -27.46 7.95 6.16
N ALA A 1098 -26.31 8.17 6.80
CA ALA A 1098 -25.55 9.42 6.75
C ALA A 1098 -24.05 9.11 6.69
N TYR A 1099 -23.26 9.99 6.09
CA TYR A 1099 -21.79 9.91 6.14
C TYR A 1099 -21.29 10.96 7.13
N ARG A 1100 -20.47 10.55 8.10
CA ARG A 1100 -19.94 11.43 9.17
C ARG A 1100 -18.45 11.24 9.46
N GLY A 1101 -17.77 10.38 8.69
CA GLY A 1101 -16.37 10.01 8.93
C GLY A 1101 -16.24 8.86 9.94
N LEU A 1102 -15.01 8.37 10.11
CA LEU A 1102 -14.71 7.18 10.92
C LEU A 1102 -14.95 7.45 12.41
N ALA A 1103 -15.69 6.58 13.09
CA ALA A 1103 -15.91 6.68 14.54
C ALA A 1103 -14.58 6.56 15.29
N ARG A 1104 -14.38 7.40 16.32
CA ARG A 1104 -13.10 7.44 17.03
C ARG A 1104 -12.83 6.16 17.81
N GLU A 1105 -11.60 5.69 17.73
CA GLU A 1105 -11.14 4.49 18.42
C GLU A 1105 -10.58 4.76 19.82
N LEU A 1106 -10.77 3.79 20.72
CA LEU A 1106 -10.39 3.83 22.13
C LEU A 1106 -9.86 2.45 22.58
N VAL A 1107 -8.54 2.31 22.66
CA VAL A 1107 -7.87 1.08 23.14
C VAL A 1107 -8.04 0.93 24.66
N ALA A 1108 -8.52 -0.22 25.14
CA ALA A 1108 -8.75 -0.48 26.57
C ALA A 1108 -7.48 -0.82 27.38
N GLY A 1109 -6.40 -0.07 27.16
CA GLY A 1109 -5.07 -0.31 27.75
C GLY A 1109 -4.21 -1.32 26.96
N PRO A 1110 -2.93 -1.54 27.35
CA PRO A 1110 -1.91 -2.16 26.48
C PRO A 1110 -2.13 -3.62 26.05
N SER A 1111 -3.19 -4.27 26.52
CA SER A 1111 -3.56 -5.66 26.19
C SER A 1111 -5.08 -5.86 26.35
N GLY A 1112 -5.86 -4.80 26.14
CA GLY A 1112 -7.32 -4.80 26.23
C GLY A 1112 -7.96 -4.50 24.88
N PRO A 1113 -9.22 -4.93 24.66
CA PRO A 1113 -9.90 -4.79 23.38
C PRO A 1113 -10.13 -3.33 22.98
N ILE A 1114 -10.23 -3.13 21.66
CA ILE A 1114 -10.67 -1.88 21.05
C ILE A 1114 -12.15 -1.58 21.38
N ARG A 1115 -12.50 -0.30 21.47
CA ARG A 1115 -13.87 0.24 21.60
C ARG A 1115 -13.98 1.53 20.76
N TYR A 1116 -15.20 2.00 20.52
CA TYR A 1116 -15.45 3.20 19.73
C TYR A 1116 -16.27 4.26 20.47
N ASP A 1117 -16.01 5.54 20.16
CA ASP A 1117 -16.77 6.71 20.61
C ASP A 1117 -17.61 7.29 19.46
N ASP A 1118 -18.94 7.25 19.61
CA ASP A 1118 -19.85 7.84 18.64
C ASP A 1118 -19.84 9.39 18.65
N ALA A 1119 -19.31 10.05 19.68
CA ALA A 1119 -19.27 11.50 19.74
C ALA A 1119 -18.06 12.12 19.01
N SER A 1120 -17.00 11.34 18.77
CA SER A 1120 -15.73 11.82 18.18
C SER A 1120 -15.42 11.13 16.85
N ARG A 1121 -14.73 11.80 15.94
CA ARG A 1121 -14.33 11.26 14.64
C ARG A 1121 -12.81 11.34 14.47
N ASP A 1122 -12.21 10.25 14.00
CA ASP A 1122 -10.80 10.23 13.64
C ASP A 1122 -10.61 10.86 12.25
N ARG A 1123 -9.42 11.43 12.00
CA ARG A 1123 -9.05 12.06 10.73
C ARG A 1123 -8.01 11.19 10.05
N VAL A 1124 -8.51 10.28 9.22
CA VAL A 1124 -7.75 9.20 8.59
C VAL A 1124 -7.87 9.35 7.07
N PRO A 1125 -6.77 9.23 6.30
CA PRO A 1125 -6.87 9.13 4.85
C PRO A 1125 -7.56 7.81 4.47
N VAL A 1126 -8.64 7.87 3.71
CA VAL A 1126 -9.37 6.70 3.19
C VAL A 1126 -9.10 6.51 1.70
N THR A 1127 -9.16 5.27 1.24
CA THR A 1127 -8.83 4.88 -0.13
C THR A 1127 -9.91 5.31 -1.12
N ARG A 1128 -9.50 5.50 -2.38
CA ARG A 1128 -10.36 5.81 -3.51
C ARG A 1128 -11.14 4.58 -3.98
N TRP A 1129 -12.11 4.20 -3.17
CA TRP A 1129 -13.03 3.10 -3.42
C TRP A 1129 -13.67 3.12 -4.82
N GLN A 1130 -13.82 1.96 -5.44
CA GLN A 1130 -14.47 1.65 -6.72
C GLN A 1130 -16.00 1.87 -6.66
N GLY A 1131 -16.71 1.96 -7.80
CA GLY A 1131 -18.19 1.83 -7.91
C GLY A 1131 -19.12 2.78 -7.10
N ASP A 1132 -20.43 2.61 -7.23
CA ASP A 1132 -21.45 3.53 -6.67
C ASP A 1132 -21.92 3.18 -5.25
N PHE A 1133 -22.13 4.23 -4.45
CA PHE A 1133 -22.60 4.15 -3.06
C PHE A 1133 -24.06 4.57 -2.90
N THR A 1134 -24.72 4.07 -1.85
CA THR A 1134 -26.08 4.50 -1.49
C THR A 1134 -26.07 5.94 -0.99
N SER A 1135 -26.93 6.78 -1.57
CA SER A 1135 -27.13 8.16 -1.16
C SER A 1135 -27.63 8.26 0.29
N ALA A 1136 -27.16 9.26 1.03
CA ALA A 1136 -27.65 9.54 2.38
C ALA A 1136 -29.16 9.88 2.35
N GLY A 1137 -29.92 9.38 3.33
CA GLY A 1137 -31.38 9.49 3.36
C GLY A 1137 -32.08 8.29 4.01
N ASP A 1138 -33.38 8.12 3.77
CA ASP A 1138 -34.14 6.94 4.20
C ASP A 1138 -33.79 5.74 3.31
N ILE A 1139 -33.18 4.71 3.90
CA ILE A 1139 -32.83 3.46 3.23
C ILE A 1139 -33.68 2.28 3.71
N ARG A 1140 -34.76 2.52 4.48
CA ARG A 1140 -35.57 1.47 5.13
C ARG A 1140 -36.10 0.41 4.16
N SER A 1141 -36.35 0.74 2.89
CA SER A 1141 -36.79 -0.24 1.88
C SER A 1141 -35.68 -1.18 1.37
N ARG A 1142 -34.41 -0.94 1.74
CA ARG A 1142 -33.23 -1.76 1.40
C ARG A 1142 -32.69 -2.58 2.58
N VAL A 1143 -33.21 -2.36 3.80
CA VAL A 1143 -32.66 -2.94 5.04
C VAL A 1143 -33.73 -3.52 5.98
N ALA A 1144 -34.95 -3.74 5.47
CA ALA A 1144 -36.10 -4.27 6.24
C ALA A 1144 -36.43 -5.74 5.94
N THR A 1145 -35.89 -6.28 4.86
CA THR A 1145 -36.14 -7.64 4.33
C THR A 1145 -34.86 -8.21 3.73
N ASP A 1146 -34.64 -9.50 3.98
CA ASP A 1146 -33.56 -10.32 3.40
C ASP A 1146 -33.99 -10.63 1.95
N ASP A 1147 -33.62 -9.77 0.99
CA ASP A 1147 -34.12 -9.80 -0.40
C ASP A 1147 -33.12 -9.30 -1.48
N THR A 1148 -31.84 -9.14 -1.13
CA THR A 1148 -30.71 -8.72 -1.99
C THR A 1148 -30.81 -7.28 -2.53
N SER A 1149 -31.59 -6.41 -1.88
CA SER A 1149 -31.68 -4.97 -2.20
C SER A 1149 -30.60 -4.08 -1.55
N LEU A 1150 -29.48 -4.68 -1.14
CA LEU A 1150 -28.21 -4.09 -0.66
C LEU A 1150 -28.15 -2.55 -0.60
N ALA A 1151 -28.08 -2.02 0.63
CA ALA A 1151 -27.59 -0.68 0.90
C ALA A 1151 -26.06 -0.70 1.01
N ILE A 1152 -25.39 -0.37 -0.11
CA ILE A 1152 -23.94 -0.20 -0.20
C ILE A 1152 -23.53 1.07 0.55
N CYS A 1153 -22.78 0.93 1.64
CA CYS A 1153 -22.40 1.98 2.58
C CYS A 1153 -20.87 2.03 2.68
N GLY A 1154 -20.25 3.16 2.30
CA GLY A 1154 -18.78 3.30 2.28
C GLY A 1154 -18.16 3.81 3.58
N PRO A 1155 -16.84 4.06 3.59
CA PRO A 1155 -16.10 4.51 4.77
C PRO A 1155 -16.75 5.68 5.51
N GLY A 1156 -16.90 5.56 6.84
CA GLY A 1156 -17.50 6.61 7.66
C GLY A 1156 -19.01 6.77 7.51
N ALA A 1157 -19.70 5.75 6.97
CA ALA A 1157 -21.15 5.65 6.95
C ALA A 1157 -21.73 5.32 8.33
N GLU A 1158 -22.96 5.77 8.57
CA GLU A 1158 -23.78 5.44 9.72
C GLU A 1158 -25.22 5.14 9.27
N VAL A 1159 -25.74 3.97 9.63
CA VAL A 1159 -27.15 3.59 9.47
C VAL A 1159 -27.83 3.64 10.83
N GLU A 1160 -28.63 4.68 11.09
CA GLU A 1160 -29.49 4.78 12.26
C GLU A 1160 -30.80 4.00 12.03
N CYS A 1161 -30.96 2.84 12.69
CA CYS A 1161 -32.17 2.03 12.66
C CYS A 1161 -33.07 2.33 13.87
N VAL A 1162 -34.33 2.68 13.58
CA VAL A 1162 -35.37 2.99 14.58
C VAL A 1162 -36.48 1.94 14.51
N PHE A 1163 -36.75 1.32 15.66
CA PHE A 1163 -37.78 0.28 15.78
C PHE A 1163 -38.93 0.76 16.67
N ASP A 1164 -40.16 0.42 16.29
CA ASP A 1164 -41.36 0.69 17.09
C ASP A 1164 -41.38 -0.19 18.35
N ALA A 1165 -41.46 0.46 19.52
CA ALA A 1165 -41.52 -0.18 20.82
C ALA A 1165 -42.94 -0.28 21.39
N ALA A 1166 -43.97 0.22 20.71
CA ALA A 1166 -45.37 -0.01 21.10
C ALA A 1166 -45.77 -1.50 21.20
N PRO A 1167 -45.19 -2.44 20.41
CA PRO A 1167 -45.45 -3.88 20.55
C PRO A 1167 -44.77 -4.55 21.76
N MET A 1168 -43.95 -3.84 22.55
CA MET A 1168 -43.22 -4.44 23.68
C MET A 1168 -44.20 -5.04 24.73
N PRO A 1169 -44.12 -6.35 25.03
CA PRO A 1169 -44.94 -6.94 26.08
C PRO A 1169 -44.63 -6.35 27.47
N THR A 1170 -45.60 -6.44 28.39
CA THR A 1170 -45.31 -6.25 29.82
C THR A 1170 -44.64 -7.52 30.37
N LEU A 1171 -43.43 -7.40 30.91
CA LEU A 1171 -42.70 -8.55 31.47
C LEU A 1171 -43.47 -9.18 32.64
N PRO A 1172 -43.63 -10.53 32.67
CA PRO A 1172 -44.14 -11.22 33.84
C PRO A 1172 -43.20 -11.09 35.07
N PRO A 1173 -43.71 -11.20 36.31
CA PRO A 1173 -42.87 -11.20 37.49
C PRO A 1173 -41.82 -12.34 37.46
N GLY A 1174 -40.56 -12.01 37.71
CA GLY A 1174 -39.44 -12.97 37.68
C GLY A 1174 -38.93 -13.34 36.29
N TRP A 1175 -39.34 -12.60 35.24
CA TRP A 1175 -38.80 -12.73 33.89
C TRP A 1175 -37.80 -11.60 33.58
N ARG A 1176 -36.96 -11.81 32.57
CA ARG A 1176 -36.11 -10.78 31.95
C ARG A 1176 -36.31 -10.74 30.44
N ARG A 1177 -35.90 -9.62 29.86
CA ARG A 1177 -35.90 -9.35 28.42
C ARG A 1177 -34.46 -9.30 27.91
N SER A 1178 -34.20 -10.02 26.84
CA SER A 1178 -32.97 -9.93 26.07
C SER A 1178 -33.28 -9.36 24.68
N PHE A 1179 -32.32 -8.66 24.07
CA PHE A 1179 -32.44 -8.03 22.76
C PHE A 1179 -31.43 -8.66 21.80
N VAL A 1180 -31.89 -9.18 20.67
CA VAL A 1180 -31.04 -9.75 19.62
C VAL A 1180 -31.27 -8.97 18.33
N LEU A 1181 -30.20 -8.44 17.75
CA LEU A 1181 -30.19 -7.90 16.40
C LEU A 1181 -29.81 -9.04 15.45
N GLU A 1182 -30.70 -9.38 14.53
CA GLU A 1182 -30.39 -10.22 13.38
C GLU A 1182 -30.05 -9.28 12.21
N ALA A 1183 -28.87 -9.44 11.62
CA ALA A 1183 -28.40 -8.65 10.48
C ALA A 1183 -28.09 -9.58 9.29
N ALA A 1184 -28.34 -9.08 8.08
CA ALA A 1184 -27.86 -9.68 6.84
C ALA A 1184 -27.09 -8.64 6.04
N GLY A 1185 -25.94 -9.05 5.50
CA GLY A 1185 -25.04 -8.20 4.74
C GLY A 1185 -23.63 -8.76 4.65
N TYR A 1186 -22.83 -8.13 3.81
CA TYR A 1186 -21.43 -8.49 3.53
C TYR A 1186 -20.52 -7.30 3.81
N THR A 1187 -19.21 -7.52 3.86
CA THR A 1187 -18.22 -6.43 3.83
C THR A 1187 -17.14 -6.67 2.76
N ARG A 1188 -16.34 -5.64 2.47
CA ARG A 1188 -15.09 -5.74 1.70
C ARG A 1188 -14.18 -4.60 2.09
N ASP A 1189 -12.89 -4.89 2.26
CA ASP A 1189 -11.86 -3.94 2.64
C ASP A 1189 -10.95 -3.50 1.47
N THR A 1190 -9.89 -2.78 1.83
CA THR A 1190 -8.88 -2.21 0.93
C THR A 1190 -7.49 -2.84 1.13
N SER A 1191 -7.40 -4.05 1.69
CA SER A 1191 -6.14 -4.80 1.75
C SER A 1191 -5.67 -5.15 0.33
N PRO A 1192 -4.36 -5.03 0.00
CA PRO A 1192 -3.81 -5.56 -1.25
C PRO A 1192 -3.98 -7.07 -1.46
N LEU A 1193 -4.46 -7.79 -0.43
CA LEU A 1193 -4.73 -9.24 -0.46
C LEU A 1193 -6.24 -9.58 -0.35
N THR A 1194 -7.12 -8.60 -0.61
CA THR A 1194 -8.57 -8.80 -0.75
C THR A 1194 -8.96 -8.67 -2.22
N ALA A 1195 -9.49 -9.71 -2.85
CA ALA A 1195 -9.88 -9.64 -4.26
C ALA A 1195 -11.05 -8.66 -4.50
N GLY A 1196 -10.85 -7.70 -5.41
CA GLY A 1196 -11.68 -6.52 -5.56
C GLY A 1196 -11.34 -5.43 -4.54
N ALA A 1197 -10.07 -5.33 -4.12
CA ALA A 1197 -9.60 -4.44 -3.07
C ALA A 1197 -10.02 -3.00 -3.36
N GLY A 1198 -10.69 -2.37 -2.40
CA GLY A 1198 -11.16 -1.02 -2.63
C GLY A 1198 -12.06 -0.88 -3.84
N SER A 1199 -12.85 -1.90 -4.22
CA SER A 1199 -13.94 -1.75 -5.19
C SER A 1199 -15.28 -2.30 -4.71
N VAL A 1200 -16.34 -1.50 -4.88
CA VAL A 1200 -17.73 -1.91 -4.64
C VAL A 1200 -18.14 -3.11 -5.51
N LEU A 1201 -17.47 -3.32 -6.66
CA LEU A 1201 -17.74 -4.43 -7.58
C LEU A 1201 -16.62 -5.49 -7.54
N PRO A 1202 -16.92 -6.78 -7.81
CA PRO A 1202 -18.25 -7.35 -8.04
C PRO A 1202 -19.13 -7.24 -6.79
N LEU A 1203 -20.46 -7.19 -6.97
CA LEU A 1203 -21.38 -7.32 -5.84
C LEU A 1203 -21.30 -8.76 -5.30
N PRO A 1204 -21.55 -8.99 -4.00
CA PRO A 1204 -21.67 -10.33 -3.44
C PRO A 1204 -22.78 -11.15 -4.14
N GLU A 1205 -22.56 -12.47 -4.27
CA GLU A 1205 -23.55 -13.45 -4.75
C GLU A 1205 -24.57 -13.87 -3.68
#